data_AF-A0A942URH8-F1
#
_entry.id   AF-A0A942URH8-F1
#
_cell.length_a   1.000
_cell.length_b   1.000
_cell.length_c   1.000
_cell.angle_alpha   90.00
_cell.angle_beta   90.00
_cell.angle_gamma   90.00
#
_symmetry.space_group_name_H-M   'P 1'
#
loop_
_entity.id
_entity.type
_entity.pdbx_description
1 polymer ?
#
loop_
_entity_poly.entity_id
_entity_poly.type
_entity_poly.pdbx_seq_one_letter_code
_entity_poly.pdbx_strand_id
1 'polypeptide(L)'
;MISLVLMLLLVVPHGVALAEKESSIDQTVENVVEERYHTVLEQWKEAGVESASNFEAPISPSNFIDVTEDDLLSVKDSKEYGDRVFYWHNQKSLTYKVLVPEDGLYELSFDYYPLSKEVVPIEGSILVNGEFPYYESRRIVFPVNWKNAYDKFDTDRFGNEIIPNQEAIAEWSKLTAEDASHLQPEPLKFYLKKGSNEIKLSHLRGEMLVGNVYVHSPTKLLSYKDYSANYANGEKTTAIITQEAEKGYTKNSSYIRPVASAGSSIVPNDPKHLLLNTLGGESWEQGGQRVNWNVSIEEEGFYKLTFKVLQNKETGGTVFRKLQIDGDIPFAEAAQIPFEFNKKWVNATIGDDAGEPYLFYFTKGVHEISLEADASPVERTINKINEVIRDMQEFALSIKKLTGNQNDRSRGWKISEYIPDIEDRLANWADQLEEESKYVTKLSTGKQSKDIVSLNMAVQKLRTLNEKPDEIPNRLTELTEGSSSVAQLLGSLLLELPKQPLLVDRFYVHGSDQIPAANAGFWKKTTDSITRFIHSFSAGNYSAANADGKTIEIWVNRPRQYVELIQNLADQTFTPKSGIHVKFSIMPDEGKLILASAANNQPDIAIGISNWLPYELSMRGAAVDLHEFEDFEAYSKQFSPGAFLPLMIDDSVYALPETQDFYVQFYRKDILNALNVPVPDTWDDVVKILPELQRYGMNYYSPIAGAVGFKPFQTTAPFIYQFQGDLYEEDGMKTAIGEEESLRAIQFMANLNTIYSMPMQVPNFYNHFRYSTLPIGISNFTTYIQLTAAAPEIAGWWDIAPHPGITQPDGTVERWATGSGQSAMIFKGTKDREKSWEFLKWWMSTETQTEFASSLQTLYGPEYMWNTANIEAFKKLPWPEEHKDKILEQWEYLKEVPKTPGAYMVERELSNIWNRIVFDGENTRSAVDDSVITINREISRKMEEFGYMKNGKMVRPYHIPTVEQVKSWAGEENED
;
A
#
# COMPACT_ATOMS: atom_id res chain seq x y z
N MET A 1 -80.60 25.87 -23.98
CA MET A 1 -79.67 27.02 -23.88
C MET A 1 -78.34 26.44 -23.43
N ILE A 2 -77.40 26.12 -24.35
CA ILE A 2 -76.34 27.02 -24.89
C ILE A 2 -75.43 27.45 -23.72
N SER A 3 -74.11 27.22 -23.61
CA SER A 3 -72.97 26.96 -24.53
C SER A 3 -71.83 26.27 -23.74
N LEU A 4 -71.04 25.33 -24.32
CA LEU A 4 -69.64 25.48 -24.80
C LEU A 4 -68.71 26.20 -23.78
N VAL A 5 -67.61 25.65 -23.24
CA VAL A 5 -66.37 25.05 -23.81
C VAL A 5 -65.64 24.39 -22.60
N LEU A 6 -65.08 23.16 -22.62
CA LEU A 6 -63.79 22.77 -23.19
C LEU A 6 -63.69 21.23 -23.14
N MET A 7 -63.42 20.60 -24.29
CA MET A 7 -63.24 19.16 -24.50
C MET A 7 -62.05 18.99 -25.45
N LEU A 8 -61.27 17.89 -25.30
CA LEU A 8 -60.06 17.42 -26.00
C LEU A 8 -58.76 17.56 -25.17
N LEU A 9 -57.90 16.57 -24.98
CA LEU A 9 -57.80 15.16 -25.40
C LEU A 9 -56.51 14.65 -24.71
N LEU A 10 -56.52 13.49 -24.04
CA LEU A 10 -55.35 12.61 -23.93
C LEU A 10 -55.80 11.26 -23.38
N VAL A 11 -55.98 10.32 -24.31
CA VAL A 11 -56.02 8.89 -24.07
C VAL A 11 -54.58 8.46 -23.75
N VAL A 12 -54.33 7.88 -22.58
CA VAL A 12 -53.12 7.10 -22.32
C VAL A 12 -53.51 5.62 -22.37
N PRO A 13 -52.94 4.81 -23.29
CA PRO A 13 -53.26 3.40 -23.39
C PRO A 13 -52.66 2.67 -22.18
N HIS A 14 -53.39 1.67 -21.66
CA HIS A 14 -52.81 0.66 -20.79
C HIS A 14 -51.82 -0.17 -21.62
N GLY A 15 -50.58 0.30 -21.69
CA GLY A 15 -49.44 -0.50 -22.09
C GLY A 15 -49.07 -1.38 -20.90
N VAL A 16 -49.34 -2.67 -21.00
CA VAL A 16 -48.56 -3.67 -20.26
C VAL A 16 -47.13 -3.50 -20.78
N ALA A 17 -46.29 -2.80 -20.03
CA ALA A 17 -44.85 -2.91 -20.22
C ALA A 17 -44.48 -4.32 -19.75
N LEU A 18 -44.55 -5.28 -20.67
CA LEU A 18 -43.65 -6.41 -20.64
C LEU A 18 -42.27 -5.79 -20.63
N ALA A 19 -41.64 -5.75 -19.46
CA ALA A 19 -40.20 -5.55 -19.39
C ALA A 19 -39.58 -6.56 -20.34
N GLU A 20 -38.83 -6.09 -21.33
CA GLU A 20 -37.99 -6.94 -22.15
C GLU A 20 -37.13 -7.77 -21.20
N LYS A 21 -37.51 -9.03 -21.09
CA LYS A 21 -36.69 -10.09 -20.55
C LYS A 21 -35.56 -10.26 -21.58
N GLU A 22 -34.32 -10.21 -21.12
CA GLU A 22 -33.07 -10.38 -21.89
C GLU A 22 -32.52 -9.10 -22.57
N SER A 23 -31.60 -8.42 -21.88
CA SER A 23 -30.36 -7.82 -22.44
C SER A 23 -29.67 -6.84 -21.49
N SER A 24 -30.36 -6.25 -20.51
CA SER A 24 -29.75 -5.21 -19.65
C SER A 24 -29.03 -5.72 -18.40
N ILE A 25 -29.05 -7.03 -18.15
CA ILE A 25 -28.45 -7.66 -16.96
C ILE A 25 -27.03 -8.20 -17.25
N ASP A 26 -26.66 -8.35 -18.52
CA ASP A 26 -25.38 -8.96 -18.94
C ASP A 26 -24.22 -7.95 -19.10
N GLN A 27 -24.42 -6.67 -18.75
CA GLN A 27 -23.31 -5.71 -18.71
C GLN A 27 -22.53 -5.83 -17.40
N THR A 28 -21.69 -6.87 -17.29
CA THR A 28 -20.75 -7.10 -16.19
C THR A 28 -19.55 -6.14 -16.26
N VAL A 29 -18.78 -6.07 -15.16
CA VAL A 29 -17.53 -5.28 -15.05
C VAL A 29 -16.51 -5.64 -16.15
N GLU A 30 -16.54 -6.88 -16.64
CA GLU A 30 -15.69 -7.36 -17.76
C GLU A 30 -15.99 -6.69 -19.10
N ASN A 31 -17.17 -6.08 -19.29
CA ASN A 31 -17.43 -5.31 -20.51
C ASN A 31 -16.76 -3.92 -20.52
N VAL A 32 -16.12 -3.52 -19.42
CA VAL A 32 -15.51 -2.19 -19.24
C VAL A 32 -13.97 -2.24 -19.37
N VAL A 33 -13.34 -3.40 -19.17
CA VAL A 33 -11.87 -3.61 -19.21
C VAL A 33 -11.56 -4.98 -19.87
N GLU A 34 -10.39 -5.17 -20.48
CA GLU A 34 -10.02 -6.45 -21.12
C GLU A 34 -9.94 -7.61 -20.13
N GLU A 35 -10.17 -8.81 -20.63
CA GLU A 35 -10.05 -10.05 -19.87
C GLU A 35 -8.60 -10.28 -19.37
N ARG A 36 -8.47 -11.04 -18.28
CA ARG A 36 -7.17 -11.42 -17.72
C ARG A 36 -6.46 -12.45 -18.61
N TYR A 37 -5.13 -12.42 -18.59
CA TYR A 37 -4.25 -13.27 -19.39
C TYR A 37 -4.57 -14.75 -19.21
N HIS A 38 -4.84 -15.20 -17.99
CA HIS A 38 -5.24 -16.59 -17.73
C HIS A 38 -6.46 -17.01 -18.56
N THR A 39 -7.50 -16.18 -18.58
CA THR A 39 -8.73 -16.40 -19.34
C THR A 39 -8.45 -16.40 -20.84
N VAL A 40 -7.71 -15.40 -21.33
CA VAL A 40 -7.35 -15.27 -22.76
C VAL A 40 -6.48 -16.44 -23.22
N LEU A 41 -5.56 -16.91 -22.37
CA LEU A 41 -4.70 -18.05 -22.66
C LEU A 41 -5.50 -19.36 -22.77
N GLU A 42 -6.48 -19.59 -21.90
CA GLU A 42 -7.39 -20.73 -22.03
C GLU A 42 -8.25 -20.65 -23.29
N GLN A 43 -8.77 -19.47 -23.63
CA GLN A 43 -9.48 -19.27 -24.90
C GLN A 43 -8.62 -19.57 -26.13
N TRP A 44 -7.35 -19.16 -26.11
CA TRP A 44 -6.40 -19.49 -27.18
C TRP A 44 -6.14 -21.00 -27.27
N LYS A 45 -6.02 -21.70 -26.13
CA LYS A 45 -5.89 -23.17 -26.11
C LYS A 45 -7.14 -23.85 -26.65
N GLU A 46 -8.33 -23.42 -26.24
CA GLU A 46 -9.61 -23.96 -26.73
C GLU A 46 -9.82 -23.70 -28.22
N ALA A 47 -9.37 -22.55 -28.72
CA ALA A 47 -9.37 -22.20 -30.13
C ALA A 47 -8.28 -22.93 -30.96
N GLY A 48 -7.40 -23.70 -30.31
CA GLY A 48 -6.32 -24.44 -30.97
C GLY A 48 -5.17 -23.57 -31.48
N VAL A 49 -4.95 -22.40 -30.86
CA VAL A 49 -3.80 -21.53 -31.16
C VAL A 49 -2.54 -22.17 -30.57
N GLU A 50 -1.58 -22.50 -31.42
CA GLU A 50 -0.30 -23.08 -31.01
C GLU A 50 0.79 -22.02 -30.81
N SER A 51 1.79 -22.34 -29.99
CA SER A 51 3.01 -21.54 -29.90
C SER A 51 3.80 -21.62 -31.20
N ALA A 52 4.31 -20.48 -31.66
CA ALA A 52 5.22 -20.46 -32.79
C ALA A 52 6.51 -21.22 -32.47
N SER A 53 7.18 -21.73 -33.51
CA SER A 53 8.43 -22.49 -33.34
C SER A 53 9.57 -21.95 -34.21
N ASN A 54 10.78 -21.97 -33.66
CA ASN A 54 12.02 -21.62 -34.37
C ASN A 54 12.01 -20.22 -35.02
N PHE A 55 11.39 -19.23 -34.38
CA PHE A 55 11.37 -17.85 -34.82
C PHE A 55 12.06 -16.93 -33.81
N GLU A 56 12.89 -16.01 -34.31
CA GLU A 56 13.43 -14.89 -33.55
C GLU A 56 13.65 -13.72 -34.51
N ALA A 57 13.18 -12.54 -34.12
CA ALA A 57 13.35 -11.30 -34.85
C ALA A 57 13.82 -10.20 -33.89
N PRO A 58 15.10 -9.79 -33.93
CA PRO A 58 15.57 -8.60 -33.24
C PRO A 58 15.24 -7.34 -34.05
N ILE A 59 14.76 -6.30 -33.37
CA ILE A 59 14.45 -4.99 -33.94
C ILE A 59 15.28 -3.93 -33.22
N SER A 60 16.20 -3.30 -33.97
CA SER A 60 17.05 -2.20 -33.46
C SER A 60 16.26 -0.90 -33.27
N PRO A 61 16.62 -0.05 -32.29
CA PRO A 61 16.01 1.25 -32.07
C PRO A 61 15.90 2.15 -33.30
N SER A 62 16.81 2.01 -34.26
CA SER A 62 16.76 2.76 -35.52
C SER A 62 15.57 2.40 -36.43
N ASN A 63 14.90 1.28 -36.16
CA ASN A 63 13.73 0.80 -36.90
C ASN A 63 12.41 1.07 -36.18
N PHE A 64 12.41 1.82 -35.07
CA PHE A 64 11.19 2.25 -34.41
C PHE A 64 10.49 3.33 -35.25
N ILE A 65 9.15 3.31 -35.28
CA ILE A 65 8.32 4.08 -36.21
C ILE A 65 8.01 5.48 -35.69
N ASP A 66 7.75 5.60 -34.38
CA ASP A 66 7.25 6.84 -33.75
C ASP A 66 8.34 7.55 -32.90
N VAL A 67 9.61 7.38 -33.26
CA VAL A 67 10.74 8.00 -32.55
C VAL A 67 11.41 9.06 -33.41
N THR A 68 11.81 10.16 -32.79
CA THR A 68 12.57 11.23 -33.43
C THR A 68 14.08 11.05 -33.21
N GLU A 69 14.90 11.77 -33.98
CA GLU A 69 16.36 11.77 -33.78
C GLU A 69 16.76 12.25 -32.37
N ASP A 70 15.95 13.11 -31.74
CA ASP A 70 16.18 13.59 -30.37
C ASP A 70 15.85 12.53 -29.30
N ASP A 71 15.07 11.51 -29.66
CA ASP A 71 14.74 10.40 -28.75
C ASP A 71 15.80 9.28 -28.77
N LEU A 72 16.67 9.28 -29.78
CA LEU A 72 17.67 8.25 -30.01
C LEU A 72 19.06 8.76 -29.64
N LEU A 73 19.62 8.24 -28.56
CA LEU A 73 20.98 8.54 -28.14
C LEU A 73 22.01 7.90 -29.07
N SER A 74 23.15 8.58 -29.20
CA SER A 74 24.26 8.13 -30.03
C SER A 74 24.94 6.89 -29.44
N VAL A 75 25.71 6.15 -30.26
CA VAL A 75 26.53 5.02 -29.79
C VAL A 75 27.45 5.42 -28.64
N LYS A 76 27.95 6.67 -28.62
CA LYS A 76 28.82 7.17 -27.55
C LYS A 76 28.09 7.31 -26.21
N ASP A 77 26.80 7.61 -26.25
CA ASP A 77 25.96 7.85 -25.08
C ASP A 77 25.14 6.60 -24.69
N SER A 78 25.29 5.51 -25.44
CA SER A 78 24.57 4.22 -25.30
C SER A 78 24.99 3.36 -24.10
N LYS A 79 25.81 3.88 -23.18
CA LYS A 79 26.34 3.11 -22.04
C LYS A 79 26.99 1.79 -22.48
N GLU A 80 27.83 1.86 -23.51
CA GLU A 80 28.57 0.72 -24.06
C GLU A 80 27.71 -0.37 -24.73
N TYR A 81 26.45 -0.10 -25.08
CA TYR A 81 25.59 -1.06 -25.81
C TYR A 81 26.15 -1.43 -27.19
N GLY A 82 26.78 -0.47 -27.86
CA GLY A 82 27.39 -0.67 -29.18
C GLY A 82 26.51 -0.30 -30.38
N ASP A 83 25.27 0.15 -30.15
CA ASP A 83 24.37 0.71 -31.16
C ASP A 83 23.64 1.95 -30.60
N ARG A 84 22.81 2.62 -31.41
CA ARG A 84 21.88 3.65 -30.94
C ARG A 84 20.86 3.05 -29.99
N VAL A 85 20.44 3.84 -29.00
CA VAL A 85 19.47 3.43 -27.98
C VAL A 85 18.39 4.48 -27.81
N PHE A 86 17.18 4.06 -27.46
CA PHE A 86 16.06 4.96 -27.25
C PHE A 86 16.01 5.41 -25.79
N TYR A 87 15.93 6.72 -25.54
CA TYR A 87 15.77 7.25 -24.19
C TYR A 87 14.28 7.27 -23.82
N TRP A 88 13.88 6.37 -22.93
CA TRP A 88 12.49 6.17 -22.53
C TRP A 88 12.19 6.88 -21.22
N HIS A 89 11.49 8.02 -21.32
CA HIS A 89 11.10 8.90 -20.23
C HIS A 89 9.89 9.77 -20.64
N ASN A 90 9.27 10.49 -19.71
CA ASN A 90 8.25 11.52 -19.97
C ASN A 90 7.12 11.09 -20.93
N GLN A 91 6.46 9.96 -20.67
CA GLN A 91 5.33 9.44 -21.46
C GLN A 91 5.65 9.11 -22.92
N LYS A 92 6.93 9.09 -23.31
CA LYS A 92 7.33 8.67 -24.65
C LYS A 92 7.05 7.18 -24.83
N SER A 93 6.57 6.80 -26.01
CA SER A 93 6.35 5.42 -26.39
C SER A 93 7.21 5.05 -27.59
N LEU A 94 7.59 3.79 -27.71
CA LEU A 94 8.20 3.27 -28.94
C LEU A 94 7.24 2.30 -29.63
N THR A 95 7.24 2.33 -30.95
CA THR A 95 6.40 1.47 -31.80
C THR A 95 7.28 0.79 -32.85
N TYR A 96 7.06 -0.49 -33.11
CA TYR A 96 7.78 -1.23 -34.14
C TYR A 96 6.89 -2.23 -34.87
N LYS A 97 7.32 -2.65 -36.06
CA LYS A 97 6.64 -3.67 -36.86
C LYS A 97 7.48 -4.92 -36.97
N VAL A 98 6.81 -6.07 -36.86
CA VAL A 98 7.42 -7.39 -37.03
C VAL A 98 6.65 -8.19 -38.08
N LEU A 99 7.39 -8.89 -38.94
CA LEU A 99 6.82 -9.84 -39.90
C LEU A 99 6.96 -11.26 -39.34
N VAL A 100 5.84 -11.89 -38.98
CA VAL A 100 5.84 -13.27 -38.46
C VAL A 100 5.40 -14.27 -39.54
N PRO A 101 5.99 -15.47 -39.60
CA PRO A 101 5.80 -16.43 -40.70
C PRO A 101 4.47 -17.20 -40.63
N GLU A 102 3.89 -17.29 -39.44
CA GLU A 102 2.68 -18.06 -39.12
C GLU A 102 1.84 -17.33 -38.07
N ASP A 103 0.58 -17.73 -37.96
CA ASP A 103 -0.26 -17.33 -36.84
C ASP A 103 0.20 -18.14 -35.62
N GLY A 104 0.42 -17.51 -34.48
CA GLY A 104 0.84 -18.25 -33.28
C GLY A 104 1.11 -17.37 -32.08
N LEU A 105 1.42 -18.02 -30.96
CA LEU A 105 1.85 -17.36 -29.74
C LEU A 105 3.37 -17.10 -29.76
N TYR A 106 3.74 -15.86 -29.49
CA TYR A 106 5.12 -15.38 -29.42
C TYR A 106 5.41 -14.75 -28.06
N GLU A 107 6.68 -14.65 -27.69
CA GLU A 107 7.17 -13.92 -26.53
C GLU A 107 7.89 -12.64 -26.99
N LEU A 108 7.86 -11.62 -26.12
CA LEU A 108 8.50 -10.33 -26.37
C LEU A 108 9.62 -10.12 -25.35
N SER A 109 10.82 -9.77 -25.82
CA SER A 109 11.95 -9.42 -24.96
C SER A 109 12.51 -8.04 -25.25
N PHE A 110 13.15 -7.43 -24.26
CA PHE A 110 13.66 -6.07 -24.31
C PHE A 110 15.05 -5.99 -23.68
N ASP A 111 16.02 -5.45 -24.41
CA ASP A 111 17.27 -4.98 -23.81
C ASP A 111 17.04 -3.60 -23.21
N TYR A 112 17.40 -3.41 -21.95
CA TYR A 112 17.21 -2.14 -21.25
C TYR A 112 18.35 -1.82 -20.29
N TYR A 113 18.52 -0.52 -20.02
CA TYR A 113 19.49 0.01 -19.07
C TYR A 113 18.79 1.00 -18.13
N PRO A 114 18.62 0.69 -16.84
CA PRO A 114 17.94 1.58 -15.91
C PRO A 114 18.76 2.86 -15.66
N LEU A 115 18.10 4.02 -15.69
CA LEU A 115 18.72 5.32 -15.39
C LEU A 115 18.29 5.87 -14.03
N SER A 116 17.11 5.47 -13.54
CA SER A 116 16.61 5.88 -12.23
C SER A 116 17.45 5.25 -11.10
N LYS A 117 17.68 6.04 -10.05
CA LYS A 117 18.25 5.59 -8.77
C LYS A 117 17.17 5.43 -7.69
N GLU A 118 15.91 5.56 -8.06
CA GLU A 118 14.78 5.47 -7.15
C GLU A 118 14.42 4.00 -6.90
N VAL A 119 13.83 3.73 -5.72
CA VAL A 119 13.33 2.40 -5.32
C VAL A 119 12.13 1.96 -6.16
N VAL A 120 11.51 2.93 -6.81
CA VAL A 120 10.34 2.79 -7.65
C VAL A 120 10.66 1.96 -8.91
N PRO A 121 9.86 0.93 -9.24
CA PRO A 121 10.06 0.14 -10.45
C PRO A 121 9.86 0.99 -11.71
N ILE A 122 10.59 0.64 -12.76
CA ILE A 122 10.37 1.17 -14.11
C ILE A 122 9.24 0.35 -14.74
N GLU A 123 8.25 1.02 -15.33
CA GLU A 123 7.01 0.38 -15.78
C GLU A 123 6.60 0.86 -17.18
N GLY A 124 6.08 -0.07 -17.98
CA GLY A 124 5.45 0.23 -19.27
C GLY A 124 4.26 -0.66 -19.58
N SER A 125 3.63 -0.42 -20.72
CA SER A 125 2.51 -1.23 -21.22
C SER A 125 2.73 -1.63 -22.68
N ILE A 126 2.22 -2.80 -23.07
CA ILE A 126 2.37 -3.38 -24.40
C ILE A 126 1.02 -3.41 -25.09
N LEU A 127 0.93 -2.76 -26.25
CA LEU A 127 -0.19 -2.90 -27.18
C LEU A 127 0.24 -3.71 -28.39
N VAL A 128 -0.67 -4.55 -28.89
CA VAL A 128 -0.51 -5.27 -30.16
C VAL A 128 -1.62 -4.81 -31.10
N ASN A 129 -1.24 -4.31 -32.26
CA ASN A 129 -2.15 -3.79 -33.28
C ASN A 129 -3.14 -2.74 -32.75
N GLY A 130 -2.70 -1.91 -31.80
CA GLY A 130 -3.48 -0.80 -31.23
C GLY A 130 -4.34 -1.15 -30.01
N GLU A 131 -4.36 -2.41 -29.58
CA GLU A 131 -5.18 -2.89 -28.46
C GLU A 131 -4.32 -3.56 -27.39
N PHE A 132 -4.78 -3.57 -26.14
CA PHE A 132 -4.22 -4.43 -25.09
C PHE A 132 -4.72 -5.85 -25.32
N PRO A 133 -3.84 -6.85 -25.54
CA PRO A 133 -4.29 -8.23 -25.75
C PRO A 133 -5.03 -8.84 -24.56
N TYR A 134 -4.71 -8.37 -23.34
CA TYR A 134 -5.26 -8.79 -22.07
C TYR A 134 -4.83 -7.82 -20.97
N TYR A 135 -5.45 -7.93 -19.80
CA TYR A 135 -5.22 -7.06 -18.65
C TYR A 135 -3.73 -6.88 -18.27
N GLU A 136 -2.96 -7.97 -18.17
CA GLU A 136 -1.56 -7.97 -17.73
C GLU A 136 -0.62 -7.28 -18.74
N SER A 137 -0.99 -7.18 -20.03
CA SER A 137 -0.21 -6.42 -21.02
C SER A 137 -0.19 -4.92 -20.72
N ARG A 138 -1.10 -4.46 -19.87
CA ARG A 138 -1.18 -3.07 -19.42
C ARG A 138 -0.03 -2.66 -18.50
N ARG A 139 0.72 -3.61 -17.92
CA ARG A 139 1.85 -3.31 -17.04
C ARG A 139 2.93 -4.37 -17.12
N ILE A 140 4.12 -3.95 -17.53
CA ILE A 140 5.37 -4.71 -17.55
C ILE A 140 6.37 -3.97 -16.67
N VAL A 141 6.99 -4.69 -15.73
CA VAL A 141 7.98 -4.15 -14.79
C VAL A 141 9.38 -4.47 -15.28
N PHE A 142 10.22 -3.43 -15.38
CA PHE A 142 11.63 -3.55 -15.71
C PHE A 142 12.46 -3.48 -14.42
N PRO A 143 13.00 -4.62 -13.93
CA PRO A 143 13.69 -4.66 -12.65
C PRO A 143 15.01 -3.89 -12.66
N VAL A 144 15.37 -3.30 -11.53
CA VAL A 144 16.68 -2.67 -11.32
C VAL A 144 17.49 -3.57 -10.39
N ASN A 145 18.72 -3.90 -10.76
CA ASN A 145 19.62 -4.63 -9.86
C ASN A 145 20.25 -3.68 -8.83
N TRP A 146 20.50 -4.19 -7.63
CA TRP A 146 21.01 -3.47 -6.48
C TRP A 146 22.08 -4.28 -5.75
N LYS A 147 22.93 -3.57 -5.03
CA LYS A 147 23.92 -4.13 -4.10
C LYS A 147 24.05 -3.25 -2.86
N ASN A 148 24.68 -3.79 -1.83
CA ASN A 148 25.11 -2.96 -0.70
C ASN A 148 26.22 -2.01 -1.15
N ALA A 149 26.21 -0.77 -0.64
CA ALA A 149 27.25 0.22 -0.88
C ALA A 149 28.63 -0.24 -0.36
N TYR A 150 28.63 -1.12 0.64
CA TYR A 150 29.84 -1.69 1.24
C TYR A 150 29.59 -3.11 1.74
N ASP A 151 30.61 -3.97 1.62
CA ASP A 151 30.55 -5.39 2.04
C ASP A 151 30.76 -5.60 3.54
N LYS A 152 31.38 -4.63 4.22
CA LYS A 152 31.63 -4.67 5.66
C LYS A 152 30.61 -3.80 6.38
N PHE A 153 29.72 -4.42 7.15
CA PHE A 153 28.70 -3.69 7.89
C PHE A 153 29.32 -2.81 8.98
N ASP A 154 28.91 -1.54 8.99
CA ASP A 154 29.20 -0.62 10.08
C ASP A 154 28.44 -1.05 11.33
N THR A 155 28.84 -0.52 12.50
CA THR A 155 28.19 -0.84 13.77
C THR A 155 27.60 0.40 14.44
N ASP A 156 26.46 0.23 15.09
CA ASP A 156 25.88 1.23 15.98
C ASP A 156 26.74 1.43 17.25
N ARG A 157 26.34 2.40 18.08
CA ARG A 157 27.00 2.68 19.39
C ARG A 157 26.98 1.51 20.38
N PHE A 158 26.18 0.48 20.13
CA PHE A 158 26.09 -0.73 20.94
C PHE A 158 26.90 -1.90 20.36
N GLY A 159 27.57 -1.69 19.21
CA GLY A 159 28.34 -2.71 18.51
C GLY A 159 27.50 -3.65 17.64
N ASN A 160 26.22 -3.36 17.41
CA ASN A 160 25.38 -4.14 16.49
C ASN A 160 25.64 -3.69 15.06
N GLU A 161 25.64 -4.61 14.11
CA GLU A 161 25.75 -4.28 12.69
C GLU A 161 24.49 -3.57 12.18
N ILE A 162 24.69 -2.51 11.38
CA ILE A 162 23.61 -1.72 10.76
C ILE A 162 23.50 -2.05 9.27
N ILE A 163 22.26 -1.96 8.75
CA ILE A 163 21.99 -2.27 7.35
C ILE A 163 22.73 -1.25 6.48
N PRO A 164 23.53 -1.70 5.49
CA PRO A 164 24.24 -0.80 4.60
C PRO A 164 23.29 -0.05 3.68
N ASN A 165 23.72 1.13 3.22
CA ASN A 165 23.05 1.84 2.13
C ASN A 165 23.01 0.96 0.87
N GLN A 166 22.01 1.20 0.02
CA GLN A 166 21.78 0.42 -1.19
C GLN A 166 22.15 1.23 -2.42
N GLU A 167 22.82 0.60 -3.38
CA GLU A 167 23.23 1.21 -4.63
C GLU A 167 22.63 0.45 -5.82
N ALA A 168 21.96 1.18 -6.71
CA ALA A 168 21.49 0.65 -7.98
C ALA A 168 22.69 0.32 -8.88
N ILE A 169 22.63 -0.84 -9.54
CA ILE A 169 23.59 -1.33 -10.52
C ILE A 169 23.10 -0.92 -11.89
N ALA A 170 23.86 -0.05 -12.54
CA ALA A 170 23.51 0.46 -13.86
C ALA A 170 24.22 -0.39 -14.93
N GLU A 171 23.53 -1.41 -15.42
CA GLU A 171 24.01 -2.37 -16.41
C GLU A 171 22.93 -2.70 -17.45
N TRP A 172 23.37 -3.16 -18.64
CA TRP A 172 22.44 -3.67 -19.65
C TRP A 172 21.87 -5.00 -19.20
N SER A 173 20.54 -5.10 -19.19
CA SER A 173 19.79 -6.29 -18.82
C SER A 173 18.82 -6.66 -19.93
N LYS A 174 18.44 -7.94 -19.98
CA LYS A 174 17.39 -8.45 -20.87
C LYS A 174 16.20 -8.90 -20.04
N LEU A 175 15.00 -8.47 -20.44
CA LEU A 175 13.74 -8.88 -19.84
C LEU A 175 12.87 -9.53 -20.91
N THR A 176 12.33 -10.72 -20.64
CA THR A 176 11.17 -11.24 -21.37
C THR A 176 9.91 -10.74 -20.65
N ALA A 177 8.90 -10.28 -21.39
CA ALA A 177 7.66 -9.75 -20.79
C ALA A 177 7.02 -10.79 -19.87
N GLU A 178 6.87 -10.43 -18.60
CA GLU A 178 6.29 -11.28 -17.55
C GLU A 178 5.13 -10.54 -16.88
N ASP A 179 4.22 -11.29 -16.27
CA ASP A 179 3.16 -10.72 -15.43
C ASP A 179 3.81 -9.96 -14.27
N ALA A 180 3.48 -8.67 -14.15
CA ALA A 180 4.02 -7.79 -13.13
C ALA A 180 3.59 -8.16 -11.68
N SER A 181 2.61 -9.05 -11.52
CA SER A 181 2.23 -9.66 -10.24
C SER A 181 3.01 -10.95 -9.96
N HIS A 182 3.77 -11.46 -10.93
CA HIS A 182 4.50 -12.73 -10.91
C HIS A 182 3.63 -13.92 -10.46
N LEU A 183 2.37 -13.93 -10.90
CA LEU A 183 1.46 -15.05 -10.69
C LEU A 183 1.47 -16.01 -11.88
N GLN A 184 2.00 -15.60 -13.03
CA GLN A 184 2.20 -16.49 -14.18
C GLN A 184 3.55 -17.23 -14.08
N PRO A 185 3.57 -18.57 -14.27
CA PRO A 185 4.79 -19.36 -14.21
C PRO A 185 5.72 -19.16 -15.41
N GLU A 186 5.15 -18.76 -16.54
CA GLU A 186 5.85 -18.55 -17.82
C GLU A 186 5.71 -17.09 -18.26
N PRO A 187 6.62 -16.60 -19.13
CA PRO A 187 6.45 -15.30 -19.77
C PRO A 187 5.11 -15.14 -20.48
N LEU A 188 4.69 -13.89 -20.58
CA LEU A 188 3.47 -13.48 -21.25
C LEU A 188 3.56 -13.76 -22.75
N LYS A 189 2.54 -14.44 -23.27
CA LYS A 189 2.43 -14.79 -24.69
C LYS A 189 1.54 -13.79 -25.42
N PHE A 190 1.89 -13.52 -26.67
CA PHE A 190 1.20 -12.58 -27.54
C PHE A 190 0.78 -13.29 -28.83
N TYR A 191 -0.52 -13.31 -29.12
CA TYR A 191 -1.03 -13.85 -30.37
C TYR A 191 -0.76 -12.88 -31.51
N LEU A 192 0.10 -13.28 -32.45
CA LEU A 192 0.44 -12.52 -33.64
C LEU A 192 -0.07 -13.23 -34.89
N LYS A 193 -0.63 -12.46 -35.83
CA LYS A 193 -1.12 -13.00 -37.11
C LYS A 193 0.00 -13.03 -38.13
N LYS A 194 0.04 -14.05 -38.98
CA LYS A 194 0.97 -14.14 -40.11
C LYS A 194 1.00 -12.84 -40.90
N GLY A 195 2.22 -12.36 -41.17
CA GLY A 195 2.45 -11.08 -41.80
C GLY A 195 2.83 -10.00 -40.80
N SER A 196 2.45 -8.76 -41.07
CA SER A 196 2.89 -7.60 -40.30
C SER A 196 2.02 -7.41 -39.06
N ASN A 197 2.66 -7.32 -37.90
CA ASN A 197 2.04 -6.89 -36.65
C ASN A 197 2.75 -5.66 -36.14
N GLU A 198 1.98 -4.74 -35.54
CA GLU A 198 2.49 -3.54 -34.90
C GLU A 198 2.49 -3.74 -33.38
N ILE A 199 3.61 -3.43 -32.72
CA ILE A 199 3.77 -3.57 -31.28
C ILE A 199 4.21 -2.22 -30.74
N LYS A 200 3.54 -1.75 -29.68
CA LYS A 200 3.83 -0.48 -29.02
C LYS A 200 4.14 -0.71 -27.54
N LEU A 201 5.31 -0.24 -27.10
CA LEU A 201 5.69 -0.17 -25.69
C LEU A 201 5.51 1.29 -25.21
N SER A 202 4.57 1.51 -24.30
CA SER A 202 4.23 2.83 -23.76
C SER A 202 4.82 3.02 -22.38
N HIS A 203 5.37 4.21 -22.10
CA HIS A 203 5.90 4.58 -20.78
C HIS A 203 4.78 4.75 -19.77
N LEU A 204 4.94 4.15 -18.58
CA LEU A 204 4.09 4.41 -17.42
C LEU A 204 4.87 5.11 -16.31
N ARG A 205 6.06 4.62 -15.98
CA ARG A 205 6.85 5.13 -14.84
C ARG A 205 8.35 4.84 -14.98
N GLY A 206 9.20 5.68 -14.38
CA GLY A 206 10.64 5.48 -14.32
C GLY A 206 11.37 5.94 -15.59
N GLU A 207 12.69 5.75 -15.64
CA GLU A 207 13.50 6.13 -16.79
C GLU A 207 14.53 5.04 -17.13
N MET A 208 14.67 4.74 -18.42
CA MET A 208 15.66 3.78 -18.91
C MET A 208 16.11 4.09 -20.34
N LEU A 209 17.22 3.48 -20.76
CA LEU A 209 17.55 3.35 -22.18
C LEU A 209 17.02 2.01 -22.68
N VAL A 210 16.50 1.99 -23.90
CA VAL A 210 16.01 0.77 -24.57
C VAL A 210 16.89 0.45 -25.76
N GLY A 211 17.43 -0.76 -25.77
CA GLY A 211 18.20 -1.33 -26.87
C GLY A 211 17.29 -2.07 -27.85
N ASN A 212 17.77 -3.21 -28.35
CA ASN A 212 16.97 -4.08 -29.20
C ASN A 212 15.73 -4.61 -28.46
N VAL A 213 14.65 -4.73 -29.21
CA VAL A 213 13.46 -5.48 -28.81
C VAL A 213 13.38 -6.75 -29.66
N TYR A 214 12.86 -7.84 -29.10
CA TYR A 214 12.86 -9.15 -29.73
C TYR A 214 11.45 -9.72 -29.75
N VAL A 215 11.07 -10.31 -30.88
CA VAL A 215 9.90 -11.17 -30.98
C VAL A 215 10.39 -12.57 -31.27
N HIS A 216 10.10 -13.54 -30.40
CA HIS A 216 10.61 -14.89 -30.55
C HIS A 216 9.60 -15.95 -30.16
N SER A 217 9.87 -17.19 -30.55
CA SER A 217 9.11 -18.36 -30.12
C SER A 217 9.28 -18.61 -28.62
N PRO A 218 8.24 -19.10 -27.91
CA PRO A 218 8.35 -19.51 -26.51
C PRO A 218 9.44 -20.55 -26.26
N THR A 219 10.20 -20.38 -25.19
CA THR A 219 11.28 -21.31 -24.83
C THR A 219 10.72 -22.52 -24.10
N LYS A 220 10.98 -23.74 -24.60
CA LYS A 220 10.54 -24.98 -23.94
C LYS A 220 11.61 -25.49 -22.98
N LEU A 221 11.29 -25.52 -21.69
CA LEU A 221 12.14 -26.11 -20.66
C LEU A 221 12.23 -27.64 -20.80
N LEU A 222 13.42 -28.20 -20.57
CA LEU A 222 13.65 -29.65 -20.50
C LEU A 222 13.10 -30.20 -19.17
N SER A 223 12.67 -31.47 -19.16
CA SER A 223 12.44 -32.17 -17.89
C SER A 223 13.77 -32.48 -17.21
N TYR A 224 13.80 -32.65 -15.88
CA TYR A 224 15.02 -33.07 -15.17
C TYR A 224 15.57 -34.39 -15.72
N LYS A 225 14.69 -35.30 -16.14
CA LYS A 225 15.06 -36.57 -16.77
C LYS A 225 15.81 -36.36 -18.08
N ASP A 226 15.38 -35.42 -18.92
CA ASP A 226 16.04 -35.12 -20.19
C ASP A 226 17.33 -34.31 -19.98
N TYR A 227 17.31 -33.37 -19.02
CA TYR A 227 18.50 -32.63 -18.58
C TYR A 227 19.60 -33.59 -18.10
N SER A 228 19.29 -34.49 -17.17
CA SER A 228 20.26 -35.45 -16.64
C SER A 228 20.79 -36.41 -17.71
N ALA A 229 20.00 -36.73 -18.73
CA ALA A 229 20.45 -37.53 -19.87
C ALA A 229 21.50 -36.81 -20.73
N ASN A 230 21.43 -35.47 -20.87
CA ASN A 230 22.43 -34.68 -21.60
C ASN A 230 23.82 -34.73 -20.94
N TYR A 231 23.87 -35.00 -19.63
CA TYR A 231 25.09 -35.05 -18.83
C TYR A 231 25.38 -36.45 -18.27
N ALA A 232 24.90 -37.52 -18.94
CA ALA A 232 25.00 -38.90 -18.43
C ALA A 232 26.43 -39.40 -18.12
N ASN A 233 27.47 -38.76 -18.67
CA ASN A 233 28.89 -39.06 -18.42
C ASN A 233 29.56 -38.14 -17.39
N GLY A 234 28.83 -37.21 -16.77
CA GLY A 234 29.38 -36.28 -15.78
C GLY A 234 29.83 -37.01 -14.51
N GLU A 235 31.02 -36.69 -14.01
CA GLU A 235 31.52 -37.24 -12.75
C GLU A 235 30.85 -36.54 -11.54
N LYS A 236 30.59 -37.30 -10.48
CA LYS A 236 30.17 -36.73 -9.20
C LYS A 236 31.41 -36.26 -8.45
N THR A 237 31.45 -34.98 -8.12
CA THR A 237 32.50 -34.41 -7.27
C THR A 237 32.34 -34.85 -5.80
N THR A 238 33.34 -34.57 -4.98
CA THR A 238 33.26 -34.65 -3.50
C THR A 238 33.43 -33.28 -2.84
N ALA A 239 33.65 -32.23 -3.63
CA ALA A 239 33.86 -30.87 -3.15
C ALA A 239 32.62 -30.35 -2.40
N ILE A 240 32.87 -29.42 -1.46
CA ILE A 240 31.85 -28.69 -0.71
C ILE A 240 32.24 -27.22 -0.75
N ILE A 241 31.43 -26.41 -1.41
CA ILE A 241 31.56 -24.96 -1.44
C ILE A 241 30.47 -24.39 -0.53
N THR A 242 30.83 -23.46 0.35
CA THR A 242 29.89 -22.81 1.28
C THR A 242 29.84 -21.33 0.97
N GLN A 243 28.64 -20.81 0.73
CA GLN A 243 28.38 -19.40 0.48
C GLN A 243 27.44 -18.85 1.56
N GLU A 244 27.92 -17.87 2.33
CA GLU A 244 27.10 -17.10 3.29
C GLU A 244 26.12 -16.22 2.50
N ALA A 245 24.84 -16.27 2.86
CA ALA A 245 23.78 -15.69 2.04
C ALA A 245 23.83 -14.15 2.06
N GLU A 246 24.28 -13.55 3.15
CA GLU A 246 24.41 -12.11 3.35
C GLU A 246 25.62 -11.47 2.66
N LYS A 247 26.44 -12.25 1.95
CA LYS A 247 27.68 -11.77 1.30
C LYS A 247 27.68 -11.97 -0.20
N GLY A 248 28.28 -11.00 -0.91
CA GLY A 248 28.64 -11.13 -2.33
C GLY A 248 27.45 -11.39 -3.25
N TYR A 249 26.29 -10.77 -2.94
CA TYR A 249 25.06 -10.94 -3.69
C TYR A 249 24.67 -9.66 -4.44
N THR A 250 23.95 -9.82 -5.53
CA THR A 250 23.13 -8.78 -6.16
C THR A 250 21.66 -9.16 -6.01
N LYS A 251 20.77 -8.18 -6.16
CA LYS A 251 19.33 -8.36 -5.94
C LYS A 251 18.54 -7.42 -6.83
N ASN A 252 17.36 -7.82 -7.29
CA ASN A 252 16.55 -6.97 -8.18
C ASN A 252 15.59 -6.01 -7.44
N SER A 253 15.80 -5.84 -6.13
CA SER A 253 15.01 -4.99 -5.25
C SER A 253 15.93 -4.42 -4.16
N SER A 254 15.88 -3.11 -3.91
CA SER A 254 16.77 -2.46 -2.94
C SER A 254 16.58 -2.97 -1.51
N TYR A 255 15.35 -3.38 -1.17
CA TYR A 255 14.93 -3.62 0.21
C TYR A 255 15.09 -5.07 0.65
N ILE A 256 15.43 -6.03 -0.23
CA ILE A 256 15.89 -7.36 0.17
C ILE A 256 17.17 -7.18 0.97
N ARG A 257 17.17 -7.47 2.26
CA ARG A 257 18.24 -7.01 3.16
C ARG A 257 18.71 -8.12 4.08
N PRO A 258 19.95 -8.01 4.58
CA PRO A 258 20.39 -8.92 5.60
C PRO A 258 19.69 -8.58 6.93
N VAL A 259 19.41 -9.61 7.72
CA VAL A 259 18.68 -9.54 8.97
C VAL A 259 19.51 -10.23 10.06
N ALA A 260 19.49 -9.65 11.25
CA ALA A 260 20.13 -10.26 12.40
C ALA A 260 19.28 -11.40 12.96
N SER A 261 19.78 -12.62 12.85
CA SER A 261 19.16 -13.81 13.40
C SER A 261 19.94 -14.35 14.59
N ALA A 262 19.21 -14.63 15.67
CA ALA A 262 19.81 -15.21 16.86
C ALA A 262 19.89 -16.73 16.74
N GLY A 263 21.09 -17.32 16.89
CA GLY A 263 21.22 -18.77 16.94
C GLY A 263 22.65 -19.28 16.86
N SER A 264 22.98 -20.25 17.72
CA SER A 264 24.33 -20.84 17.83
C SER A 264 24.85 -21.57 16.58
N SER A 265 23.98 -21.87 15.61
CA SER A 265 24.33 -22.49 14.32
C SER A 265 24.28 -21.53 13.14
N ILE A 266 23.96 -20.26 13.37
CA ILE A 266 23.96 -19.21 12.36
C ILE A 266 25.40 -18.67 12.28
N VAL A 267 25.88 -18.25 11.11
CA VAL A 267 27.21 -17.64 10.96
C VAL A 267 27.10 -16.42 10.06
N PRO A 268 27.73 -15.30 10.43
CA PRO A 268 28.46 -15.09 11.69
C PRO A 268 27.52 -15.07 12.92
N ASN A 269 28.06 -15.42 14.10
CA ASN A 269 27.30 -15.40 15.35
C ASN A 269 28.15 -14.81 16.47
N ASP A 270 27.65 -13.72 17.07
CA ASP A 270 28.18 -13.12 18.29
C ASP A 270 27.08 -13.16 19.37
N PRO A 271 27.32 -13.77 20.54
CA PRO A 271 26.34 -13.81 21.62
C PRO A 271 26.15 -12.46 22.33
N LYS A 272 26.91 -11.42 22.00
CA LYS A 272 26.83 -10.09 22.63
C LYS A 272 26.21 -9.03 21.73
N HIS A 273 26.43 -9.14 20.42
CA HIS A 273 26.04 -8.15 19.43
C HIS A 273 25.12 -8.77 18.38
N LEU A 274 24.19 -7.98 17.84
CA LEU A 274 23.38 -8.39 16.70
C LEU A 274 24.21 -8.24 15.42
N LEU A 275 24.51 -9.36 14.78
CA LEU A 275 25.19 -9.40 13.48
C LEU A 275 24.16 -9.70 12.39
N LEU A 276 24.26 -8.99 11.27
CA LEU A 276 23.48 -9.22 10.07
C LEU A 276 24.04 -10.48 9.39
N ASN A 277 23.42 -11.62 9.64
CA ASN A 277 23.99 -12.96 9.39
C ASN A 277 23.07 -13.90 8.62
N THR A 278 21.96 -13.36 8.12
CA THR A 278 20.97 -14.07 7.31
C THR A 278 20.40 -13.09 6.29
N LEU A 279 19.85 -13.57 5.18
CA LEU A 279 19.27 -12.75 4.11
C LEU A 279 17.79 -13.09 3.90
N GLY A 280 16.95 -12.06 3.73
CA GLY A 280 15.57 -12.22 3.28
C GLY A 280 14.52 -12.16 4.39
N GLY A 281 13.66 -13.17 4.46
CA GLY A 281 12.46 -13.17 5.31
C GLY A 281 11.37 -12.27 4.73
N GLU A 282 10.83 -11.36 5.54
CA GLU A 282 9.82 -10.36 5.12
C GLU A 282 10.34 -9.43 4.02
N SER A 283 11.67 -9.23 3.93
CA SER A 283 12.26 -8.40 2.87
C SER A 283 12.34 -9.09 1.51
N TRP A 284 12.10 -10.40 1.47
CA TRP A 284 12.19 -11.25 0.29
C TRP A 284 10.94 -12.15 0.19
N GLU A 285 9.77 -11.51 0.07
CA GLU A 285 8.46 -12.15 0.06
C GLU A 285 7.59 -11.85 -1.17
N GLN A 286 7.90 -10.82 -1.95
CA GLN A 286 7.08 -10.49 -3.13
C GLN A 286 7.51 -11.35 -4.32
N GLY A 287 6.56 -11.83 -5.10
CA GLY A 287 6.84 -12.58 -6.34
C GLY A 287 7.76 -11.80 -7.28
N GLY A 288 8.69 -12.48 -7.94
CA GLY A 288 9.69 -11.88 -8.83
C GLY A 288 10.90 -11.28 -8.12
N GLN A 289 10.89 -11.12 -6.79
CA GLN A 289 12.09 -10.71 -6.07
C GLN A 289 13.18 -11.78 -6.14
N ARG A 290 14.37 -11.40 -6.60
CA ARG A 290 15.48 -12.30 -6.90
C ARG A 290 16.76 -11.85 -6.20
N VAL A 291 17.52 -12.85 -5.74
CA VAL A 291 18.88 -12.70 -5.23
C VAL A 291 19.80 -13.59 -6.05
N ASN A 292 20.93 -13.03 -6.48
CA ASN A 292 21.96 -13.72 -7.24
C ASN A 292 23.26 -13.78 -6.44
N TRP A 293 23.91 -14.94 -6.43
CA TRP A 293 25.22 -15.16 -5.81
C TRP A 293 26.21 -15.70 -6.84
N ASN A 294 27.42 -15.13 -6.85
CA ASN A 294 28.53 -15.66 -7.64
C ASN A 294 29.31 -16.70 -6.85
N VAL A 295 29.41 -17.91 -7.40
CA VAL A 295 30.10 -19.05 -6.77
C VAL A 295 31.22 -19.55 -7.68
N SER A 296 32.44 -19.66 -7.12
CA SER A 296 33.59 -20.21 -7.83
C SER A 296 33.62 -21.73 -7.73
N ILE A 297 33.51 -22.40 -8.87
CA ILE A 297 33.59 -23.86 -9.04
C ILE A 297 35.00 -24.25 -9.49
N GLU A 298 35.70 -25.01 -8.66
CA GLU A 298 37.09 -25.45 -8.92
C GLU A 298 37.17 -26.79 -9.67
N GLU A 299 36.20 -27.67 -9.42
CA GLU A 299 36.09 -29.01 -10.01
C GLU A 299 34.83 -29.06 -10.86
N GLU A 300 34.96 -29.38 -12.14
CA GLU A 300 33.80 -29.62 -13.00
C GLU A 300 33.10 -30.93 -12.60
N GLY A 301 31.77 -30.94 -12.59
CA GLY A 301 31.01 -32.16 -12.30
C GLY A 301 29.60 -31.89 -11.76
N PHE A 302 28.98 -32.96 -11.26
CA PHE A 302 27.65 -32.89 -10.64
C PHE A 302 27.72 -32.51 -9.17
N TYR A 303 26.90 -31.53 -8.82
CA TYR A 303 26.70 -31.02 -7.46
C TYR A 303 25.23 -31.11 -7.06
N LYS A 304 25.01 -31.19 -5.74
CA LYS A 304 23.73 -30.94 -5.09
C LYS A 304 23.73 -29.50 -4.59
N LEU A 305 22.56 -28.89 -4.55
CA LEU A 305 22.33 -27.59 -3.95
C LEU A 305 21.53 -27.74 -2.66
N THR A 306 22.08 -27.27 -1.54
CA THR A 306 21.42 -27.30 -0.24
C THR A 306 21.43 -25.93 0.42
N PHE A 307 20.25 -25.43 0.76
CA PHE A 307 20.08 -24.13 1.41
C PHE A 307 19.75 -24.31 2.89
N LYS A 308 20.50 -23.65 3.78
CA LYS A 308 20.16 -23.58 5.20
C LYS A 308 19.17 -22.45 5.41
N VAL A 309 17.90 -22.80 5.57
CA VAL A 309 16.78 -21.85 5.56
C VAL A 309 15.96 -21.88 6.85
N LEU A 310 15.28 -20.78 7.13
CA LEU A 310 14.18 -20.69 8.07
C LEU A 310 12.96 -20.18 7.29
N GLN A 311 11.90 -20.98 7.27
CA GLN A 311 10.63 -20.62 6.67
C GLN A 311 9.60 -20.47 7.79
N ASN A 312 9.19 -19.24 8.04
CA ASN A 312 8.33 -18.87 9.16
C ASN A 312 7.13 -18.02 8.74
N LYS A 313 6.61 -18.21 7.52
CA LYS A 313 5.41 -17.48 7.02
C LYS A 313 4.32 -17.48 8.10
N GLU A 314 3.75 -16.32 8.42
CA GLU A 314 2.82 -16.16 9.55
C GLU A 314 1.59 -17.07 9.48
N THR A 315 1.18 -17.40 8.25
CA THR A 315 0.05 -18.27 7.95
C THR A 315 0.40 -19.75 8.05
N GLY A 316 1.69 -20.10 8.02
CA GLY A 316 2.18 -21.48 8.06
C GLY A 316 2.19 -22.19 6.71
N GLY A 317 1.91 -21.48 5.60
CA GLY A 317 1.94 -22.05 4.24
C GLY A 317 3.37 -22.30 3.73
N THR A 318 3.50 -23.27 2.82
CA THR A 318 4.72 -23.49 2.00
C THR A 318 4.97 -22.29 1.10
N VAL A 319 6.24 -22.00 0.83
CA VAL A 319 6.66 -20.97 -0.13
C VAL A 319 7.50 -21.57 -1.24
N PHE A 320 7.56 -20.92 -2.38
CA PHE A 320 8.22 -21.45 -3.58
C PHE A 320 9.34 -20.53 -4.06
N ARG A 321 10.32 -21.13 -4.72
CA ARG A 321 11.39 -20.41 -5.41
C ARG A 321 11.62 -20.97 -6.81
N LYS A 322 11.87 -20.08 -7.75
CA LYS A 322 12.46 -20.38 -9.06
C LYS A 322 13.98 -20.34 -8.92
N LEU A 323 14.68 -21.40 -9.35
CA LEU A 323 16.14 -21.49 -9.37
C LEU A 323 16.66 -21.26 -10.78
N GLN A 324 17.64 -20.38 -10.90
CA GLN A 324 18.38 -20.14 -12.14
C GLN A 324 19.88 -20.39 -11.91
N ILE A 325 20.55 -20.88 -12.96
CA ILE A 325 21.99 -21.01 -13.03
C ILE A 325 22.44 -20.24 -14.27
N ASP A 326 23.33 -19.27 -14.10
CA ASP A 326 23.82 -18.38 -15.16
C ASP A 326 22.69 -17.69 -15.95
N GLY A 327 21.60 -17.33 -15.25
CA GLY A 327 20.41 -16.70 -15.82
C GLY A 327 19.34 -17.65 -16.36
N ASP A 328 19.67 -18.93 -16.59
CA ASP A 328 18.76 -19.91 -17.18
C ASP A 328 18.11 -20.82 -16.13
N ILE A 329 16.84 -21.20 -16.37
CA ILE A 329 16.17 -22.25 -15.58
C ILE A 329 16.70 -23.61 -16.09
N PRO A 330 17.42 -24.41 -15.28
CA PRO A 330 18.10 -25.61 -15.79
C PRO A 330 17.16 -26.68 -16.35
N PHE A 331 15.98 -26.82 -15.74
CA PHE A 331 14.92 -27.77 -16.11
C PHE A 331 13.60 -27.33 -15.48
N ALA A 332 12.47 -27.84 -15.99
CA ALA A 332 11.12 -27.41 -15.60
C ALA A 332 10.85 -27.49 -14.08
N GLU A 333 11.32 -28.55 -13.42
CA GLU A 333 11.15 -28.76 -11.98
C GLU A 333 11.93 -27.73 -11.12
N ALA A 334 12.95 -27.06 -11.68
CA ALA A 334 13.68 -25.98 -11.00
C ALA A 334 12.91 -24.65 -10.98
N ALA A 335 11.83 -24.53 -11.77
CA ALA A 335 11.00 -23.33 -11.78
C ALA A 335 10.14 -23.18 -10.50
N GLN A 336 9.87 -24.27 -9.79
CA GLN A 336 8.93 -24.32 -8.66
C GLN A 336 9.43 -25.20 -7.51
N ILE A 337 10.44 -24.72 -6.77
CA ILE A 337 11.04 -25.46 -5.64
C ILE A 337 10.28 -25.14 -4.35
N PRO A 338 9.69 -26.13 -3.66
CA PRO A 338 8.98 -25.91 -2.40
C PRO A 338 9.93 -25.80 -1.20
N PHE A 339 9.65 -24.83 -0.32
CA PHE A 339 10.25 -24.68 1.00
C PHE A 339 9.15 -24.76 2.07
N GLU A 340 9.11 -25.89 2.78
CA GLU A 340 8.08 -26.14 3.78
C GLU A 340 8.24 -25.27 5.03
N PHE A 341 7.11 -24.92 5.64
CA PHE A 341 7.09 -24.22 6.92
C PHE A 341 7.82 -24.98 8.02
N ASN A 342 8.77 -24.29 8.67
CA ASN A 342 9.50 -24.82 9.82
C ASN A 342 9.98 -23.69 10.75
N LYS A 343 9.59 -23.77 12.03
CA LYS A 343 10.04 -22.83 13.07
C LYS A 343 11.52 -22.97 13.45
N LYS A 344 12.25 -23.89 12.82
CA LYS A 344 13.69 -24.13 13.04
C LYS A 344 14.42 -24.08 11.71
N TRP A 345 15.70 -23.74 11.77
CA TRP A 345 16.62 -23.85 10.64
C TRP A 345 16.66 -25.28 10.11
N VAL A 346 16.54 -25.44 8.80
CA VAL A 346 16.64 -26.73 8.08
C VAL A 346 17.61 -26.61 6.92
N ASN A 347 18.32 -27.69 6.62
CA ASN A 347 19.07 -27.81 5.38
C ASN A 347 18.11 -28.38 4.33
N ALA A 348 17.59 -27.53 3.45
CA ALA A 348 16.71 -27.90 2.35
C ALA A 348 17.56 -28.23 1.13
N THR A 349 17.76 -29.52 0.86
CA THR A 349 18.39 -30.00 -0.38
C THR A 349 17.35 -30.01 -1.48
N ILE A 350 17.67 -29.38 -2.61
CA ILE A 350 16.77 -29.30 -3.75
C ILE A 350 16.65 -30.70 -4.40
N GLY A 351 15.42 -31.16 -4.59
CA GLY A 351 15.12 -32.49 -5.08
C GLY A 351 13.64 -32.65 -5.44
N ASP A 352 13.27 -33.89 -5.76
CA ASP A 352 11.89 -34.25 -6.08
C ASP A 352 11.00 -34.39 -4.83
N ASP A 353 9.70 -34.61 -5.04
CA ASP A 353 8.70 -34.80 -3.97
C ASP A 353 8.98 -36.02 -3.08
N ALA A 354 9.81 -36.97 -3.53
CA ALA A 354 10.22 -38.13 -2.74
C ALA A 354 11.45 -37.83 -1.86
N GLY A 355 12.08 -36.66 -2.02
CA GLY A 355 13.28 -36.23 -1.32
C GLY A 355 14.58 -36.69 -1.99
N GLU A 356 14.54 -37.19 -3.22
CA GLU A 356 15.75 -37.52 -3.98
C GLU A 356 16.38 -36.23 -4.57
N PRO A 357 17.65 -35.93 -4.26
CA PRO A 357 18.29 -34.70 -4.70
C PRO A 357 18.44 -34.59 -6.23
N TYR A 358 18.15 -33.41 -6.77
CA TYR A 358 18.54 -33.08 -8.13
C TYR A 358 20.05 -32.84 -8.21
N LEU A 359 20.66 -33.28 -9.32
CA LEU A 359 22.07 -33.08 -9.62
C LEU A 359 22.21 -31.99 -10.68
N PHE A 360 22.99 -30.97 -10.37
CA PHE A 360 23.29 -29.83 -11.23
C PHE A 360 24.72 -29.95 -11.73
N TYR A 361 24.90 -29.89 -13.04
CA TYR A 361 26.23 -29.95 -13.65
C TYR A 361 26.83 -28.54 -13.73
N PHE A 362 28.02 -28.36 -13.16
CA PHE A 362 28.77 -27.10 -13.20
C PHE A 362 30.10 -27.32 -13.92
N THR A 363 30.47 -26.36 -14.77
CA THR A 363 31.81 -26.28 -15.35
C THR A 363 32.79 -25.61 -14.39
N LYS A 364 34.09 -25.70 -14.66
CA LYS A 364 35.07 -24.94 -13.89
C LYS A 364 34.97 -23.44 -14.21
N GLY A 365 34.72 -22.59 -13.21
CA GLY A 365 34.58 -21.15 -13.41
C GLY A 365 33.74 -20.48 -12.32
N VAL A 366 33.41 -19.20 -12.52
CA VAL A 366 32.42 -18.49 -11.69
C VAL A 366 31.05 -18.72 -12.32
N HIS A 367 30.12 -19.21 -11.52
CA HIS A 367 28.73 -19.42 -11.91
C HIS A 367 27.81 -18.57 -11.05
N GLU A 368 26.78 -18.00 -11.65
CA GLU A 368 25.73 -17.29 -10.94
C GLU A 368 24.64 -18.29 -10.53
N ILE A 369 24.32 -18.33 -9.24
CA ILE A 369 23.17 -19.09 -8.72
C ILE A 369 22.15 -18.09 -8.21
N SER A 370 20.93 -18.18 -8.72
CA SER A 370 19.87 -17.24 -8.37
C SER A 370 18.65 -17.95 -7.83
N LEU A 371 18.06 -17.36 -6.79
CA LEU A 371 16.74 -17.76 -6.31
C LEU A 371 15.80 -16.57 -6.46
N GLU A 372 14.62 -16.83 -7.02
CA GLU A 372 13.55 -15.86 -7.21
C GLU A 372 12.29 -16.33 -6.47
N ALA A 373 11.63 -15.42 -5.75
CA ALA A 373 10.37 -15.68 -5.08
C ALA A 373 9.27 -15.97 -6.10
N ASP A 374 8.63 -17.13 -5.97
CA ASP A 374 7.62 -17.59 -6.93
C ASP A 374 6.26 -17.76 -6.25
N ALA A 375 5.28 -16.97 -6.69
CA ALA A 375 3.90 -17.02 -6.20
C ALA A 375 2.96 -17.73 -7.19
N SER A 376 3.44 -18.15 -8.36
CA SER A 376 2.62 -18.78 -9.39
C SER A 376 1.87 -20.04 -8.92
N PRO A 377 2.36 -20.86 -7.96
CA PRO A 377 1.64 -22.05 -7.53
C PRO A 377 0.26 -21.77 -6.91
N VAL A 378 0.04 -20.56 -6.36
CA VAL A 378 -1.24 -20.16 -5.75
C VAL A 378 -2.12 -19.31 -6.67
N GLU A 379 -1.68 -19.04 -7.91
CA GLU A 379 -2.40 -18.22 -8.90
C GLU A 379 -3.83 -18.70 -9.15
N ARG A 380 -4.00 -20.00 -9.41
CA ARG A 380 -5.31 -20.64 -9.55
C ARG A 380 -6.28 -20.26 -8.42
N THR A 381 -5.83 -20.36 -7.17
CA THR A 381 -6.66 -20.06 -6.00
C THR A 381 -6.97 -18.57 -5.88
N ILE A 382 -5.99 -17.70 -6.17
CA ILE A 382 -6.17 -16.25 -6.19
C ILE A 382 -7.24 -15.85 -7.22
N ASN A 383 -7.14 -16.37 -8.45
CA ASN A 383 -8.11 -16.09 -9.51
C ASN A 383 -9.52 -16.56 -9.11
N LYS A 384 -9.64 -17.78 -8.58
CA LYS A 384 -10.94 -18.31 -8.14
C LYS A 384 -11.55 -17.51 -7.00
N ILE A 385 -10.74 -17.06 -6.04
CA ILE A 385 -11.24 -16.20 -4.95
C ILE A 385 -11.74 -14.86 -5.50
N ASN A 386 -11.00 -14.25 -6.43
CA ASN A 386 -11.41 -13.00 -7.07
C ASN A 386 -12.76 -13.14 -7.80
N GLU A 387 -12.94 -14.22 -8.57
CA GLU A 387 -14.20 -14.53 -9.24
C GLU A 387 -15.37 -14.64 -8.24
N VAL A 388 -15.20 -15.42 -7.17
CA VAL A 388 -16.25 -15.60 -6.14
C VAL A 388 -16.59 -14.29 -5.44
N ILE A 389 -15.61 -13.46 -5.07
CA ILE A 389 -15.85 -12.14 -4.46
C ILE A 389 -16.68 -11.26 -5.40
N ARG A 390 -16.33 -11.22 -6.68
CA ARG A 390 -17.05 -10.43 -7.69
C ARG A 390 -18.49 -10.89 -7.83
N ASP A 391 -18.71 -12.17 -8.07
CA ASP A 391 -20.05 -12.74 -8.25
C ASP A 391 -20.94 -12.48 -7.02
N MET A 392 -20.35 -12.59 -5.82
CA MET A 392 -21.02 -12.26 -4.56
C MET A 392 -21.44 -10.79 -4.46
N GLN A 393 -20.59 -9.87 -4.92
CA GLN A 393 -20.88 -8.43 -4.92
C GLN A 393 -22.01 -8.09 -5.89
N GLU A 394 -21.97 -8.62 -7.12
CA GLU A 394 -23.04 -8.47 -8.12
C GLU A 394 -24.37 -9.01 -7.60
N PHE A 395 -24.33 -10.16 -6.94
CA PHE A 395 -25.48 -10.76 -6.30
C PHE A 395 -26.02 -9.92 -5.14
N ALA A 396 -25.15 -9.38 -4.26
CA ALA A 396 -25.56 -8.49 -3.18
C ALA A 396 -26.22 -7.21 -3.69
N LEU A 397 -25.72 -6.64 -4.80
CA LEU A 397 -26.32 -5.49 -5.47
C LEU A 397 -27.70 -5.81 -6.04
N SER A 398 -27.86 -6.99 -6.65
CA SER A 398 -29.15 -7.47 -7.16
C SER A 398 -30.19 -7.58 -6.04
N ILE A 399 -29.79 -8.08 -4.87
CA ILE A 399 -30.63 -8.10 -3.67
C ILE A 399 -31.01 -6.67 -3.24
N LYS A 400 -30.05 -5.75 -3.16
CA LYS A 400 -30.32 -4.34 -2.76
C LYS A 400 -31.29 -3.64 -3.70
N LYS A 401 -31.17 -3.87 -5.01
CA LYS A 401 -32.10 -3.34 -6.02
C LYS A 401 -33.53 -3.83 -5.78
N LEU A 402 -33.70 -5.09 -5.41
CA LEU A 402 -35.01 -5.69 -5.11
C LEU A 402 -35.59 -5.23 -3.76
N THR A 403 -34.75 -4.99 -2.76
CA THR A 403 -35.18 -4.61 -1.41
C THR A 403 -35.32 -3.10 -1.22
N GLY A 404 -34.89 -2.29 -2.20
CA GLY A 404 -34.82 -0.84 -2.08
C GLY A 404 -33.83 -0.39 -1.00
N ASN A 405 -32.79 -1.21 -0.75
CA ASN A 405 -31.81 -1.01 0.30
C ASN A 405 -32.40 -0.92 1.73
N GLN A 406 -33.64 -1.40 1.96
CA GLN A 406 -34.25 -1.40 3.29
C GLN A 406 -33.86 -2.66 4.07
N ASN A 407 -33.21 -2.48 5.22
CA ASN A 407 -32.86 -3.56 6.16
C ASN A 407 -33.91 -3.63 7.29
N ASP A 408 -35.12 -4.09 6.97
CA ASP A 408 -36.18 -4.30 7.96
C ASP A 408 -36.18 -5.75 8.45
N ARG A 409 -35.60 -5.99 9.63
CA ARG A 409 -35.56 -7.31 10.28
C ARG A 409 -36.94 -7.88 10.61
N SER A 410 -37.99 -7.05 10.61
CA SER A 410 -39.39 -7.45 10.82
C SER A 410 -40.05 -7.96 9.54
N ARG A 411 -39.43 -7.72 8.37
CA ARG A 411 -39.98 -8.04 7.06
C ARG A 411 -39.45 -9.39 6.58
N GLY A 412 -40.36 -10.33 6.34
CA GLY A 412 -40.05 -11.59 5.68
C GLY A 412 -39.88 -11.36 4.18
N TRP A 413 -38.71 -11.70 3.65
CA TRP A 413 -38.44 -11.66 2.22
C TRP A 413 -38.71 -13.04 1.62
N LYS A 414 -39.08 -13.07 0.35
CA LYS A 414 -39.12 -14.29 -0.47
C LYS A 414 -38.22 -14.11 -1.67
N ILE A 415 -36.95 -13.83 -1.41
CA ILE A 415 -36.00 -13.46 -2.45
C ILE A 415 -35.78 -14.61 -3.43
N SER A 416 -35.97 -15.85 -2.99
CA SER A 416 -35.96 -17.06 -3.83
C SER A 416 -37.03 -17.07 -4.92
N GLU A 417 -38.16 -16.35 -4.76
CA GLU A 417 -39.16 -16.20 -5.82
C GLU A 417 -38.69 -15.22 -6.92
N TYR A 418 -37.77 -14.30 -6.60
CA TYR A 418 -37.21 -13.30 -7.54
C TYR A 418 -35.86 -13.71 -8.11
N ILE A 419 -35.07 -14.49 -7.36
CA ILE A 419 -33.78 -15.06 -7.75
C ILE A 419 -33.83 -16.58 -7.52
N PRO A 420 -34.40 -17.35 -8.47
CA PRO A 420 -34.65 -18.77 -8.29
C PRO A 420 -33.39 -19.64 -8.15
N ASP A 421 -32.24 -19.15 -8.62
CA ASP A 421 -30.94 -19.83 -8.63
C ASP A 421 -30.06 -19.47 -7.42
N ILE A 422 -30.63 -18.80 -6.41
CA ILE A 422 -29.90 -18.33 -5.22
C ILE A 422 -29.19 -19.45 -4.46
N GLU A 423 -29.85 -20.60 -4.29
CA GLU A 423 -29.29 -21.74 -3.58
C GLU A 423 -28.12 -22.35 -4.38
N ASP A 424 -28.31 -22.50 -5.69
CA ASP A 424 -27.29 -23.04 -6.59
C ASP A 424 -26.05 -22.16 -6.64
N ARG A 425 -26.21 -20.82 -6.65
CA ARG A 425 -25.09 -19.86 -6.62
C ARG A 425 -24.24 -20.02 -5.36
N LEU A 426 -24.87 -20.01 -4.19
CA LEU A 426 -24.17 -20.11 -2.90
C LEU A 426 -23.51 -21.48 -2.73
N ALA A 427 -24.18 -22.55 -3.14
CA ALA A 427 -23.61 -23.88 -3.15
C ALA A 427 -22.37 -23.93 -4.05
N ASN A 428 -22.49 -23.45 -5.29
CA ASN A 428 -21.39 -23.42 -6.26
C ASN A 428 -20.17 -22.64 -5.76
N TRP A 429 -20.35 -21.44 -5.19
CA TRP A 429 -19.23 -20.70 -4.60
C TRP A 429 -18.57 -21.47 -3.45
N ALA A 430 -19.36 -22.13 -2.60
CA ALA A 430 -18.83 -22.93 -1.52
C ALA A 430 -18.07 -24.17 -2.02
N ASP A 431 -18.58 -24.85 -3.06
CA ASP A 431 -17.92 -25.98 -3.71
C ASP A 431 -16.58 -25.57 -4.34
N GLN A 432 -16.57 -24.47 -5.08
CA GLN A 432 -15.36 -23.91 -5.69
C GLN A 432 -14.28 -23.56 -4.66
N LEU A 433 -14.64 -22.86 -3.59
CA LEU A 433 -13.68 -22.52 -2.52
C LEU A 433 -13.20 -23.75 -1.75
N GLU A 434 -14.03 -24.79 -1.64
CA GLU A 434 -13.63 -26.07 -1.02
C GLU A 434 -12.61 -26.82 -1.90
N GLU A 435 -12.77 -26.79 -3.22
CA GLU A 435 -11.78 -27.33 -4.17
C GLU A 435 -10.43 -26.60 -4.04
N GLU A 436 -10.45 -25.27 -3.97
CA GLU A 436 -9.24 -24.48 -3.77
C GLU A 436 -8.59 -24.75 -2.41
N SER A 437 -9.40 -24.93 -1.35
CA SER A 437 -8.87 -25.35 -0.04
C SER A 437 -8.14 -26.69 -0.12
N LYS A 438 -8.63 -27.65 -0.92
CA LYS A 438 -7.97 -28.96 -1.13
C LYS A 438 -6.69 -28.80 -1.95
N TYR A 439 -6.70 -27.94 -2.96
CA TYR A 439 -5.53 -27.64 -3.78
C TYR A 439 -4.39 -27.01 -2.96
N VAL A 440 -4.66 -25.96 -2.19
CA VAL A 440 -3.65 -25.30 -1.31
C VAL A 440 -3.13 -26.26 -0.23
N THR A 441 -3.98 -27.16 0.28
CA THR A 441 -3.55 -28.21 1.22
C THR A 441 -2.53 -29.17 0.58
N LYS A 442 -2.71 -29.50 -0.70
CA LYS A 442 -1.77 -30.36 -1.44
C LYS A 442 -0.41 -29.69 -1.63
N LEU A 443 -0.39 -28.39 -1.95
CA LEU A 443 0.85 -27.59 -2.04
C LEU A 443 1.64 -27.55 -0.72
N SER A 444 0.94 -27.69 0.41
CA SER A 444 1.53 -27.65 1.76
C SER A 444 1.84 -29.03 2.34
N THR A 445 2.02 -30.05 1.49
CA THR A 445 2.27 -31.46 1.88
C THR A 445 1.26 -32.00 2.90
N GLY A 446 0.01 -31.52 2.85
CA GLY A 446 -1.09 -31.92 3.72
C GLY A 446 -1.14 -31.23 5.09
N LYS A 447 -0.23 -30.30 5.39
CA LYS A 447 -0.27 -29.53 6.65
C LYS A 447 -1.34 -28.45 6.59
N GLN A 448 -2.06 -28.24 7.70
CA GLN A 448 -2.98 -27.10 7.81
C GLN A 448 -2.22 -25.79 8.03
N SER A 449 -2.65 -24.75 7.32
CA SER A 449 -2.23 -23.36 7.45
C SER A 449 -3.44 -22.47 7.81
N LYS A 450 -3.19 -21.24 8.27
CA LYS A 450 -4.24 -20.23 8.49
C LYS A 450 -4.96 -19.85 7.20
N ASP A 451 -4.27 -19.96 6.06
CA ASP A 451 -4.84 -19.73 4.72
C ASP A 451 -5.99 -20.72 4.46
N ILE A 452 -5.71 -22.01 4.68
CA ILE A 452 -6.67 -23.11 4.54
C ILE A 452 -7.83 -22.94 5.54
N VAL A 453 -7.55 -22.53 6.79
CA VAL A 453 -8.61 -22.29 7.79
C VAL A 453 -9.55 -21.17 7.32
N SER A 454 -9.01 -20.09 6.76
CA SER A 454 -9.80 -18.94 6.30
C SER A 454 -10.72 -19.33 5.12
N LEU A 455 -10.22 -20.12 4.16
CA LEU A 455 -11.05 -20.70 3.09
C LEU A 455 -12.19 -21.55 3.65
N ASN A 456 -11.88 -22.45 4.59
CA ASN A 456 -12.90 -23.31 5.19
C ASN A 456 -13.96 -22.52 5.98
N MET A 457 -13.58 -21.43 6.64
CA MET A 457 -14.53 -20.53 7.30
C MET A 457 -15.45 -19.82 6.30
N ALA A 458 -14.91 -19.38 5.16
CA ALA A 458 -15.70 -18.80 4.07
C ALA A 458 -16.70 -19.82 3.50
N VAL A 459 -16.24 -21.04 3.22
CA VAL A 459 -17.09 -22.17 2.79
C VAL A 459 -18.22 -22.41 3.79
N GLN A 460 -17.90 -22.53 5.09
CA GLN A 460 -18.91 -22.78 6.13
C GLN A 460 -19.97 -21.67 6.20
N LYS A 461 -19.56 -20.42 6.06
CA LYS A 461 -20.49 -19.27 6.04
C LYS A 461 -21.41 -19.31 4.82
N LEU A 462 -20.86 -19.59 3.63
CA LEU A 462 -21.66 -19.73 2.41
C LEU A 462 -22.69 -20.86 2.54
N ARG A 463 -22.28 -22.03 3.04
CA ARG A 463 -23.22 -23.15 3.29
C ARG A 463 -24.31 -22.76 4.31
N THR A 464 -23.96 -22.01 5.35
CA THR A 464 -24.94 -21.54 6.37
C THR A 464 -25.93 -20.52 5.79
N LEU A 465 -25.49 -19.66 4.86
CA LEU A 465 -26.39 -18.75 4.14
C LEU A 465 -27.29 -19.51 3.16
N ASN A 466 -26.76 -20.57 2.56
CA ASN A 466 -27.48 -21.44 1.63
C ASN A 466 -28.66 -22.18 2.28
N GLU A 467 -28.57 -22.52 3.58
CA GLU A 467 -29.67 -23.19 4.30
C GLU A 467 -30.95 -22.34 4.39
N LYS A 468 -30.83 -21.01 4.26
CA LYS A 468 -31.93 -20.05 4.41
C LYS A 468 -31.80 -18.87 3.44
N PRO A 469 -32.01 -19.09 2.14
CA PRO A 469 -31.77 -18.07 1.11
C PRO A 469 -32.65 -16.82 1.29
N ASP A 470 -33.88 -16.99 1.76
CA ASP A 470 -34.81 -15.89 2.01
C ASP A 470 -34.40 -14.95 3.16
N GLU A 471 -33.48 -15.36 4.04
CA GLU A 471 -32.96 -14.50 5.12
C GLU A 471 -31.75 -13.66 4.67
N ILE A 472 -31.18 -13.90 3.48
CA ILE A 472 -29.97 -13.22 2.98
C ILE A 472 -30.12 -11.70 2.91
N PRO A 473 -31.25 -11.10 2.49
CA PRO A 473 -31.43 -9.66 2.53
C PRO A 473 -31.12 -9.02 3.90
N ASN A 474 -31.44 -9.73 4.98
CA ASN A 474 -31.18 -9.28 6.35
C ASN A 474 -29.80 -9.72 6.89
N ARG A 475 -29.03 -10.48 6.11
CA ARG A 475 -27.72 -11.07 6.44
C ARG A 475 -26.63 -10.70 5.44
N LEU A 476 -26.81 -9.62 4.66
CA LEU A 476 -25.77 -9.08 3.76
C LEU A 476 -24.47 -8.71 4.49
N THR A 477 -24.54 -8.41 5.79
CA THR A 477 -23.37 -8.22 6.65
C THR A 477 -22.53 -9.49 6.84
N GLU A 478 -23.10 -10.68 6.69
CA GLU A 478 -22.35 -11.94 6.72
C GLU A 478 -21.78 -12.32 5.35
N LEU A 479 -22.39 -11.83 4.26
CA LEU A 479 -21.97 -12.13 2.89
C LEU A 479 -20.91 -11.14 2.40
N THR A 480 -21.21 -9.84 2.38
CA THR A 480 -20.36 -8.81 1.73
C THR A 480 -20.00 -7.60 2.60
N GLU A 481 -20.78 -7.24 3.63
CA GLU A 481 -20.64 -5.90 4.26
C GLU A 481 -19.95 -5.88 5.64
N GLY A 482 -19.94 -7.00 6.36
CA GLY A 482 -19.40 -7.04 7.72
C GLY A 482 -17.91 -7.34 7.77
N SER A 483 -17.27 -6.95 8.89
CA SER A 483 -15.86 -7.22 9.20
C SER A 483 -15.49 -8.70 9.36
N SER A 484 -16.49 -9.59 9.42
CA SER A 484 -16.33 -11.05 9.39
C SER A 484 -17.13 -11.70 8.28
N SER A 485 -17.46 -10.92 7.24
CA SER A 485 -18.16 -11.43 6.06
C SER A 485 -17.30 -12.39 5.26
N VAL A 486 -17.93 -13.17 4.39
CA VAL A 486 -17.22 -14.04 3.43
C VAL A 486 -16.28 -13.20 2.56
N ALA A 487 -16.74 -12.07 2.03
CA ALA A 487 -15.93 -11.18 1.20
C ALA A 487 -14.70 -10.64 1.95
N GLN A 488 -14.84 -10.30 3.24
CA GLN A 488 -13.70 -9.83 4.04
C GLN A 488 -12.67 -10.94 4.30
N LEU A 489 -13.11 -12.16 4.62
CA LEU A 489 -12.21 -13.30 4.84
C LEU A 489 -11.39 -13.62 3.57
N LEU A 490 -12.07 -13.67 2.43
CA LEU A 490 -11.46 -13.91 1.13
C LEU A 490 -10.55 -12.75 0.70
N GLY A 491 -10.97 -11.50 0.93
CA GLY A 491 -10.18 -10.30 0.64
C GLY A 491 -8.89 -10.22 1.45
N SER A 492 -8.93 -10.58 2.74
CA SER A 492 -7.72 -10.71 3.56
C SER A 492 -6.80 -11.82 3.08
N LEU A 493 -7.35 -12.95 2.64
CA LEU A 493 -6.59 -14.07 2.13
C LEU A 493 -5.84 -13.75 0.82
N LEU A 494 -6.46 -12.96 -0.06
CA LEU A 494 -5.82 -12.48 -1.30
C LEU A 494 -4.55 -11.64 -1.06
N LEU A 495 -4.40 -11.04 0.12
CA LEU A 495 -3.19 -10.28 0.49
C LEU A 495 -2.08 -11.20 1.03
N GLU A 496 -2.43 -12.34 1.62
CA GLU A 496 -1.47 -13.23 2.30
C GLU A 496 -1.01 -14.41 1.43
N LEU A 497 -1.87 -14.91 0.53
CA LEU A 497 -1.54 -16.02 -0.37
C LEU A 497 -0.27 -15.77 -1.20
N PRO A 498 -0.13 -14.60 -1.88
CA PRO A 498 1.01 -14.37 -2.76
C PRO A 498 2.35 -14.27 -2.02
N LYS A 499 2.37 -13.95 -0.72
CA LYS A 499 3.61 -13.73 0.05
C LYS A 499 4.47 -14.99 0.14
N GLN A 500 5.74 -14.86 -0.21
CA GLN A 500 6.74 -15.91 -0.28
C GLN A 500 7.97 -15.71 0.65
N PRO A 501 7.83 -15.40 1.96
CA PRO A 501 8.99 -15.09 2.79
C PRO A 501 9.91 -16.30 3.00
N LEU A 502 11.21 -16.12 2.77
CA LEU A 502 12.24 -17.14 3.03
C LEU A 502 13.51 -16.48 3.58
N LEU A 503 13.98 -16.97 4.72
CA LEU A 503 15.24 -16.51 5.32
C LEU A 503 16.34 -17.53 5.06
N VAL A 504 17.48 -17.09 4.55
CA VAL A 504 18.63 -17.95 4.21
C VAL A 504 19.83 -17.53 5.05
N ASP A 505 20.49 -18.48 5.70
CA ASP A 505 21.78 -18.25 6.41
C ASP A 505 22.94 -18.48 5.45
N ARG A 506 22.97 -19.64 4.79
CA ARG A 506 24.00 -19.99 3.82
C ARG A 506 23.49 -21.09 2.91
N PHE A 507 24.22 -21.33 1.84
CA PHE A 507 23.98 -22.50 1.00
C PHE A 507 25.27 -23.23 0.65
N TYR A 508 25.09 -24.47 0.22
CA TYR A 508 26.15 -25.40 -0.11
C TYR A 508 25.99 -25.86 -1.56
N VAL A 509 27.08 -25.76 -2.32
CA VAL A 509 27.24 -26.42 -3.63
C VAL A 509 28.15 -27.61 -3.38
N HIS A 510 27.61 -28.82 -3.35
CA HIS A 510 28.34 -29.97 -2.81
C HIS A 510 28.09 -31.30 -3.53
N GLY A 511 29.14 -32.11 -3.69
CA GLY A 511 29.02 -33.50 -4.16
C GLY A 511 29.01 -34.54 -3.02
N SER A 512 29.48 -34.15 -1.82
CA SER A 512 29.53 -35.00 -0.63
C SER A 512 28.20 -35.03 0.12
N ASP A 513 27.87 -36.16 0.77
CA ASP A 513 26.69 -36.27 1.65
C ASP A 513 26.92 -35.69 3.06
N GLN A 514 28.14 -35.25 3.38
CA GLN A 514 28.49 -34.73 4.71
C GLN A 514 28.52 -33.19 4.73
N ILE A 515 27.37 -32.56 4.98
CA ILE A 515 27.26 -31.11 5.21
C ILE A 515 27.07 -30.77 6.70
N PRO A 516 27.44 -29.56 7.15
CA PRO A 516 27.20 -29.13 8.53
C PRO A 516 25.72 -29.21 8.93
N ALA A 517 25.44 -29.60 10.18
CA ALA A 517 24.07 -29.69 10.67
C ALA A 517 23.40 -28.31 10.78
N ALA A 518 22.13 -28.22 10.38
CA ALA A 518 21.36 -26.98 10.42
C ALA A 518 21.21 -26.36 11.83
N ASN A 519 21.23 -27.20 12.87
CA ASN A 519 21.03 -26.79 14.25
C ASN A 519 22.22 -27.15 15.13
N ALA A 520 22.59 -26.23 16.01
CA ALA A 520 23.57 -26.50 17.06
C ALA A 520 23.00 -27.45 18.12
N GLY A 521 23.89 -28.24 18.75
CA GLY A 521 23.54 -29.11 19.88
C GLY A 521 23.07 -28.33 21.11
N PHE A 522 22.35 -29.02 22.01
CA PHE A 522 21.71 -28.45 23.21
C PHE A 522 22.67 -27.62 24.08
N TRP A 523 23.87 -28.15 24.36
CA TRP A 523 24.84 -27.49 25.23
C TRP A 523 25.32 -26.14 24.71
N LYS A 524 25.59 -26.03 23.40
CA LYS A 524 26.01 -24.75 22.79
C LYS A 524 24.89 -23.71 22.87
N LYS A 525 23.64 -24.13 22.60
CA LYS A 525 22.45 -23.25 22.71
C LYS A 525 22.27 -22.70 24.13
N THR A 526 22.44 -23.54 25.15
CA THR A 526 22.32 -23.14 26.56
C THR A 526 23.41 -22.15 26.94
N THR A 527 24.66 -22.41 26.59
CA THR A 527 25.79 -21.50 26.90
C THR A 527 25.59 -20.12 26.24
N ASP A 528 25.27 -20.08 24.95
CA ASP A 528 25.05 -18.80 24.24
C ASP A 528 23.84 -18.02 24.79
N SER A 529 22.82 -18.73 25.28
CA SER A 529 21.65 -18.10 25.91
C SER A 529 21.99 -17.50 27.27
N ILE A 530 22.81 -18.19 28.08
CA ILE A 530 23.32 -17.66 29.36
C ILE A 530 24.22 -16.44 29.11
N THR A 531 25.11 -16.50 28.11
CA THR A 531 25.95 -15.35 27.74
C THR A 531 25.12 -14.15 27.31
N ARG A 532 24.13 -14.35 26.42
CA ARG A 532 23.18 -13.28 26.03
C ARG A 532 22.42 -12.72 27.22
N PHE A 533 21.92 -13.58 28.11
CA PHE A 533 21.21 -13.16 29.31
C PHE A 533 22.10 -12.32 30.22
N ILE A 534 23.29 -12.78 30.60
CA ILE A 534 24.22 -12.02 31.44
C ILE A 534 24.61 -10.69 30.76
N HIS A 535 24.87 -10.72 29.45
CA HIS A 535 25.17 -9.52 28.69
C HIS A 535 24.02 -8.51 28.71
N SER A 536 22.77 -8.97 28.64
CA SER A 536 21.60 -8.08 28.71
C SER A 536 21.47 -7.30 30.03
N PHE A 537 22.09 -7.77 31.12
CA PHE A 537 22.17 -7.04 32.41
C PHE A 537 23.45 -6.22 32.57
N SER A 538 24.54 -6.59 31.90
CA SER A 538 25.84 -5.89 32.00
C SER A 538 26.05 -4.82 30.93
N ALA A 539 25.44 -4.99 29.75
CA ALA A 539 25.42 -3.97 28.72
C ALA A 539 24.58 -2.81 29.24
N GLY A 540 25.14 -1.60 29.26
CA GLY A 540 24.51 -0.39 29.77
C GLY A 540 23.26 0.07 29.00
N ASN A 541 22.61 -0.82 28.25
CA ASN A 541 21.42 -0.57 27.43
C ASN A 541 20.19 -0.23 28.27
N TYR A 542 20.19 -0.57 29.57
CA TYR A 542 19.16 -0.15 30.53
C TYR A 542 19.71 0.60 31.75
N SER A 543 21.03 0.76 31.88
CA SER A 543 21.53 1.70 32.87
C SER A 543 21.21 3.09 32.36
N ALA A 544 20.35 3.79 33.08
CA ALA A 544 20.38 5.24 33.16
C ALA A 544 21.81 5.64 33.58
N ALA A 545 22.75 5.63 32.63
CA ALA A 545 23.98 6.36 32.73
C ALA A 545 23.49 7.79 32.91
N ASN A 546 23.68 8.30 34.14
CA ASN A 546 23.29 9.62 34.55
C ASN A 546 23.50 10.57 33.38
N ALA A 547 22.41 11.20 32.94
CA ALA A 547 22.48 12.35 32.08
C ALA A 547 23.35 13.38 32.81
N ASP A 548 24.65 13.39 32.51
CA ASP A 548 25.42 14.63 32.55
C ASP A 548 24.54 15.61 31.79
N GLY A 549 23.98 16.62 32.45
CA GLY A 549 22.86 17.46 31.98
C GLY A 549 23.13 18.28 30.71
N LYS A 550 23.57 17.62 29.65
CA LYS A 550 24.06 18.07 28.34
C LYS A 550 23.43 17.26 27.19
N THR A 551 22.73 16.16 27.47
CA THR A 551 22.05 15.31 26.47
C THR A 551 20.55 15.59 26.49
N ILE A 552 19.96 15.83 25.32
CA ILE A 552 18.50 16.00 25.15
C ILE A 552 17.84 14.63 25.04
N GLU A 553 16.87 14.34 25.90
CA GLU A 553 16.07 13.12 25.89
C GLU A 553 14.82 13.29 25.04
N ILE A 554 14.64 12.40 24.08
CA ILE A 554 13.58 12.46 23.08
C ILE A 554 12.80 11.15 23.11
N TRP A 555 11.49 11.21 23.34
CA TRP A 555 10.62 10.05 23.24
C TRP A 555 9.93 10.01 21.88
N VAL A 556 9.91 8.83 21.25
CA VAL A 556 9.46 8.67 19.86
C VAL A 556 8.34 7.64 19.78
N ASN A 557 7.16 8.04 19.29
CA ASN A 557 6.07 7.11 18.99
C ASN A 557 6.19 6.55 17.57
N ARG A 558 7.21 5.72 17.36
CA ARG A 558 7.45 5.01 16.10
C ARG A 558 8.00 3.60 16.33
N PRO A 559 7.86 2.70 15.35
CA PRO A 559 8.56 1.43 15.35
C PRO A 559 10.08 1.61 15.46
N ARG A 560 10.75 0.58 15.99
CA ARG A 560 12.20 0.59 16.28
C ARG A 560 13.05 1.02 15.08
N GLN A 561 12.73 0.54 13.89
CA GLN A 561 13.48 0.84 12.67
C GLN A 561 13.50 2.33 12.31
N TYR A 562 12.41 3.07 12.57
CA TYR A 562 12.37 4.52 12.38
C TYR A 562 13.31 5.19 13.39
N VAL A 563 13.24 4.79 14.66
CA VAL A 563 14.05 5.37 15.74
C VAL A 563 15.54 5.13 15.53
N GLU A 564 15.92 3.94 15.06
CA GLU A 564 17.32 3.63 14.71
C GLU A 564 17.81 4.49 13.54
N LEU A 565 16.99 4.68 12.50
CA LEU A 565 17.33 5.55 11.38
C LEU A 565 17.46 7.02 11.81
N ILE A 566 16.55 7.55 12.64
CA ILE A 566 16.65 8.92 13.18
C ILE A 566 17.92 9.07 14.03
N GLN A 567 18.25 8.10 14.88
CA GLN A 567 19.47 8.12 15.68
C GLN A 567 20.72 8.14 14.80
N ASN A 568 20.79 7.32 13.76
CA ASN A 568 21.92 7.29 12.83
C ASN A 568 22.08 8.63 12.10
N LEU A 569 20.99 9.23 11.61
CA LEU A 569 21.03 10.56 11.00
C LEU A 569 21.50 11.63 11.99
N ALA A 570 21.04 11.58 13.23
CA ALA A 570 21.47 12.52 14.26
C ALA A 570 22.96 12.38 14.59
N ASP A 571 23.46 11.15 14.70
CA ASP A 571 24.87 10.87 15.00
C ASP A 571 25.80 11.26 13.85
N GLN A 572 25.33 11.17 12.60
CA GLN A 572 26.10 11.54 11.40
C GLN A 572 26.04 13.03 11.07
N THR A 573 24.88 13.68 11.29
CA THR A 573 24.64 15.02 10.74
C THR A 573 24.35 16.08 11.81
N PHE A 574 23.63 15.74 12.88
CA PHE A 574 23.24 16.71 13.91
C PHE A 574 24.34 16.91 14.94
N THR A 575 24.67 15.85 15.69
CA THR A 575 25.63 15.91 16.81
C THR A 575 27.00 16.45 16.39
N PRO A 576 27.58 16.06 15.23
CA PRO A 576 28.86 16.61 14.78
C PRO A 576 28.81 18.09 14.39
N LYS A 577 27.67 18.57 13.86
CA LYS A 577 27.51 19.98 13.44
C LYS A 577 27.14 20.90 14.60
N SER A 578 26.25 20.46 15.49
CA SER A 578 25.70 21.27 16.58
C SER A 578 26.45 21.12 17.91
N GLY A 579 27.15 20.00 18.11
CA GLY A 579 27.72 19.61 19.41
C GLY A 579 26.67 19.16 20.44
N ILE A 580 25.38 19.12 20.07
CA ILE A 580 24.27 18.72 20.94
C ILE A 580 24.12 17.21 20.85
N HIS A 581 24.16 16.53 22.01
CA HIS A 581 23.96 15.09 22.06
C HIS A 581 22.48 14.79 22.29
N VAL A 582 21.94 13.82 21.55
CA VAL A 582 20.55 13.41 21.64
C VAL A 582 20.42 11.92 21.94
N LYS A 583 19.38 11.58 22.69
CA LYS A 583 19.03 10.19 23.00
C LYS A 583 17.57 9.95 22.68
N PHE A 584 17.32 9.05 21.72
CA PHE A 584 15.97 8.60 21.41
C PHE A 584 15.56 7.38 22.25
N SER A 585 14.34 7.43 22.79
CA SER A 585 13.69 6.34 23.51
C SER A 585 12.35 6.00 22.84
N ILE A 586 12.11 4.73 22.55
CA ILE A 586 10.84 4.29 21.95
C ILE A 586 9.71 4.43 22.98
N MET A 587 8.63 5.10 22.60
CA MET A 587 7.43 5.27 23.41
C MET A 587 6.19 4.85 22.60
N PRO A 588 5.80 3.56 22.63
CA PRO A 588 4.67 3.06 21.82
C PRO A 588 3.30 3.60 22.26
N ASP A 589 3.17 4.02 23.51
CA ASP A 589 1.93 4.54 24.09
C ASP A 589 2.13 5.99 24.52
N GLU A 590 1.59 6.93 23.73
CA GLU A 590 1.67 8.37 23.98
C GLU A 590 0.89 8.83 25.21
N GLY A 591 -0.07 8.04 25.71
CA GLY A 591 -0.80 8.33 26.94
C GLY A 591 0.12 8.41 28.17
N LYS A 592 1.30 7.79 28.09
CA LYS A 592 2.34 7.88 29.13
C LYS A 592 2.89 9.29 29.30
N LEU A 593 2.83 10.16 28.29
CA LEU A 593 3.30 11.55 28.39
C LEU A 593 2.48 12.34 29.40
N ILE A 594 1.17 12.08 29.50
CA ILE A 594 0.30 12.72 30.48
C ILE A 594 0.71 12.32 31.91
N LEU A 595 0.94 11.02 32.14
CA LEU A 595 1.37 10.50 33.44
C LEU A 595 2.79 10.97 33.81
N ALA A 596 3.71 10.95 32.84
CA ALA A 596 5.08 11.40 33.02
C ALA A 596 5.14 12.89 33.36
N SER A 597 4.35 13.72 32.66
CA SER A 597 4.23 15.14 32.95
C SER A 597 3.67 15.40 34.36
N ALA A 598 2.62 14.69 34.77
CA ALA A 598 2.08 14.80 36.12
C ALA A 598 3.08 14.36 37.21
N ALA A 599 3.95 13.41 36.89
CA ALA A 599 5.02 12.92 37.77
C ALA A 599 6.32 13.74 37.69
N ASN A 600 6.38 14.77 36.85
CA ASN A 600 7.58 15.56 36.55
C ASN A 600 8.78 14.70 36.08
N ASN A 601 8.51 13.70 35.24
CA ASN A 601 9.48 12.76 34.66
C ASN A 601 9.27 12.57 33.15
N GLN A 602 8.79 13.61 32.48
CA GLN A 602 8.64 13.72 31.03
C GLN A 602 10.01 13.89 30.32
N PRO A 603 10.13 13.52 29.03
CA PRO A 603 11.32 13.82 28.22
C PRO A 603 11.45 15.33 27.95
N ASP A 604 12.57 15.75 27.36
CA ASP A 604 12.71 17.12 26.86
C ASP A 604 11.82 17.34 25.62
N ILE A 605 11.74 16.34 24.73
CA ILE A 605 10.98 16.39 23.46
C ILE A 605 10.17 15.10 23.28
N ALA A 606 8.97 15.21 22.70
CA ALA A 606 8.26 14.08 22.11
C ALA A 606 8.00 14.31 20.62
N ILE A 607 8.22 13.28 19.81
CA ILE A 607 7.92 13.26 18.37
C ILE A 607 7.08 12.02 18.02
N GLY A 608 6.39 12.08 16.90
CA GLY A 608 5.47 11.05 16.40
C GLY A 608 4.15 11.02 17.16
N ILE A 609 3.80 12.07 17.90
CA ILE A 609 2.59 12.09 18.73
C ILE A 609 1.39 12.64 17.96
N SER A 610 0.19 12.16 18.28
CA SER A 610 -1.04 12.61 17.65
C SER A 610 -1.23 14.12 17.78
N ASN A 611 -1.69 14.79 16.72
CA ASN A 611 -1.83 16.26 16.66
C ASN A 611 -2.78 16.86 17.72
N TRP A 612 -3.64 16.07 18.38
CA TRP A 612 -4.53 16.54 19.45
C TRP A 612 -3.85 16.55 20.83
N LEU A 613 -2.79 15.76 21.03
CA LEU A 613 -2.16 15.60 22.35
C LEU A 613 -1.43 16.86 22.85
N PRO A 614 -0.74 17.64 22.00
CA PRO A 614 -0.13 18.91 22.41
C PRO A 614 -1.13 19.84 23.11
N TYR A 615 -2.33 20.03 22.56
CA TYR A 615 -3.38 20.86 23.17
C TYR A 615 -3.70 20.43 24.61
N GLU A 616 -3.92 19.14 24.83
CA GLU A 616 -4.23 18.58 26.15
C GLU A 616 -3.08 18.82 27.15
N LEU A 617 -1.84 18.57 26.74
CA LEU A 617 -0.67 18.79 27.60
C LEU A 617 -0.45 20.27 27.91
N SER A 618 -0.64 21.16 26.93
CA SER A 618 -0.50 22.60 27.07
C SER A 618 -1.57 23.22 27.97
N MET A 619 -2.82 22.76 27.87
CA MET A 619 -3.90 23.14 28.80
C MET A 619 -3.57 22.79 30.26
N ARG A 620 -2.68 21.83 30.50
CA ARG A 620 -2.16 21.43 31.83
C ARG A 620 -0.82 22.11 32.18
N GLY A 621 -0.33 23.01 31.34
CA GLY A 621 0.91 23.75 31.53
C GLY A 621 2.19 22.91 31.33
N ALA A 622 2.11 21.81 30.57
CA ALA A 622 3.21 20.86 30.40
C ALA A 622 4.13 21.15 29.21
N ALA A 623 3.71 22.01 28.27
CA ALA A 623 4.42 22.30 27.03
C ALA A 623 5.11 23.68 27.05
N VAL A 624 6.15 23.83 26.24
CA VAL A 624 6.77 25.11 25.90
C VAL A 624 5.97 25.78 24.79
N ASP A 625 5.74 27.08 24.91
CA ASP A 625 5.25 27.90 23.79
C ASP A 625 6.40 28.14 22.80
N LEU A 626 6.25 27.60 21.60
CA LEU A 626 7.20 27.71 20.51
C LEU A 626 7.15 29.08 19.83
N HIS A 627 6.03 29.80 19.93
CA HIS A 627 5.90 31.15 19.37
C HIS A 627 6.82 32.16 20.08
N GLU A 628 7.31 31.83 21.29
CA GLU A 628 8.31 32.64 22.02
C GLU A 628 9.72 32.62 21.38
N PHE A 629 10.03 31.71 20.46
CA PHE A 629 11.33 31.68 19.78
C PHE A 629 11.39 32.72 18.64
N GLU A 630 12.45 33.53 18.60
CA GLU A 630 12.61 34.67 17.67
C GLU A 630 12.47 34.27 16.19
N ASP A 631 12.91 33.06 15.82
CA ASP A 631 12.88 32.56 14.44
C ASP A 631 11.66 31.67 14.14
N PHE A 632 10.71 31.50 15.07
CA PHE A 632 9.58 30.59 14.91
C PHE A 632 8.71 30.95 13.71
N GLU A 633 8.29 32.22 13.57
CA GLU A 633 7.39 32.63 12.49
C GLU A 633 8.02 32.37 11.12
N ALA A 634 9.30 32.74 10.94
CA ALA A 634 10.05 32.46 9.73
C ALA A 634 10.18 30.94 9.46
N TYR A 635 10.42 30.15 10.51
CA TYR A 635 10.56 28.70 10.41
C TYR A 635 9.21 27.99 10.11
N SER A 636 8.09 28.53 10.60
CA SER A 636 6.75 27.95 10.45
C SER A 636 6.23 27.96 9.00
N LYS A 637 6.79 28.81 8.14
CA LYS A 637 6.38 29.02 6.73
C LYS A 637 6.47 27.76 5.85
N GLN A 638 7.25 26.77 6.25
CA GLN A 638 7.41 25.51 5.51
C GLN A 638 6.29 24.49 5.74
N PHE A 639 5.30 24.81 6.57
CA PHE A 639 4.15 23.95 6.89
C PHE A 639 2.85 24.58 6.39
N SER A 640 1.82 23.75 6.18
CA SER A 640 0.49 24.27 5.83
C SER A 640 -0.14 25.00 7.03
N PRO A 641 -0.66 26.23 6.86
CA PRO A 641 -1.23 27.00 7.96
C PRO A 641 -2.34 26.27 8.74
N GLY A 642 -3.19 25.52 8.04
CA GLY A 642 -4.29 24.77 8.65
C GLY A 642 -3.85 23.61 9.55
N ALA A 643 -2.58 23.19 9.49
CA ALA A 643 -2.05 22.12 10.35
C ALA A 643 -1.80 22.59 11.79
N PHE A 644 -1.68 23.90 12.02
CA PHE A 644 -1.38 24.47 13.35
C PHE A 644 -2.61 24.61 14.24
N LEU A 645 -3.83 24.62 13.68
CA LEU A 645 -5.07 24.86 14.42
C LEU A 645 -5.26 23.99 15.69
N PRO A 646 -4.96 22.67 15.70
CA PRO A 646 -5.06 21.86 16.91
C PRO A 646 -3.85 21.99 17.84
N LEU A 647 -2.79 22.71 17.43
CA LEU A 647 -1.54 22.89 18.18
C LEU A 647 -1.49 24.23 18.93
N MET A 648 -2.55 25.04 18.79
CA MET A 648 -2.64 26.39 19.30
C MET A 648 -3.59 26.52 20.50
N ILE A 649 -3.27 27.44 21.40
CA ILE A 649 -4.20 27.96 22.42
C ILE A 649 -4.03 29.48 22.41
N ASP A 650 -5.09 30.21 22.06
CA ASP A 650 -5.03 31.64 21.81
C ASP A 650 -3.92 31.96 20.76
N ASP A 651 -2.93 32.79 21.10
CA ASP A 651 -1.79 33.12 20.22
C ASP A 651 -0.59 32.17 20.37
N SER A 652 -0.58 31.31 21.40
CA SER A 652 0.53 30.41 21.70
C SER A 652 0.52 29.15 20.83
N VAL A 653 1.70 28.65 20.44
CA VAL A 653 1.87 27.45 19.61
C VAL A 653 2.70 26.41 20.35
N TYR A 654 2.20 25.19 20.52
CA TYR A 654 2.84 24.22 21.42
C TYR A 654 3.52 23.02 20.76
N ALA A 655 3.43 22.92 19.44
CA ALA A 655 4.05 21.86 18.66
C ALA A 655 4.25 22.27 17.21
N LEU A 656 5.11 21.55 16.50
CA LEU A 656 5.23 21.60 15.04
C LEU A 656 4.47 20.42 14.41
N PRO A 657 3.83 20.60 13.24
CA PRO A 657 3.42 19.48 12.40
C PRO A 657 4.65 18.66 11.98
N GLU A 658 4.60 17.35 12.14
CA GLU A 658 5.68 16.43 11.75
C GLU A 658 5.34 15.66 10.48
N THR A 659 4.16 15.04 10.45
CA THR A 659 3.60 14.39 9.26
C THR A 659 2.29 15.05 8.89
N GLN A 660 1.94 15.00 7.61
CA GLN A 660 0.74 15.62 7.07
C GLN A 660 -0.01 14.62 6.20
N ASP A 661 -1.25 14.29 6.56
CA ASP A 661 -2.12 13.47 5.72
C ASP A 661 -2.82 14.35 4.67
N PHE A 662 -3.37 13.74 3.64
CA PHE A 662 -4.16 14.39 2.61
C PHE A 662 -5.42 13.57 2.34
N TYR A 663 -6.56 14.22 2.11
CA TYR A 663 -7.78 13.56 1.67
C TYR A 663 -8.10 14.03 0.25
N VAL A 664 -7.88 13.14 -0.73
CA VAL A 664 -8.03 13.41 -2.17
C VAL A 664 -9.00 12.40 -2.78
N GLN A 665 -9.55 12.72 -3.95
CA GLN A 665 -10.33 11.78 -4.75
C GLN A 665 -9.41 10.80 -5.45
N PHE A 666 -9.61 9.51 -5.24
CA PHE A 666 -9.03 8.44 -6.04
C PHE A 666 -10.05 8.03 -7.09
N TYR A 667 -9.64 7.83 -8.33
CA TYR A 667 -10.53 7.41 -9.41
C TYR A 667 -9.86 6.43 -10.39
N ARG A 668 -10.64 5.49 -10.90
CA ARG A 668 -10.23 4.53 -11.94
C ARG A 668 -10.39 5.14 -13.33
N LYS A 669 -9.28 5.54 -13.94
CA LYS A 669 -9.22 6.19 -15.27
C LYS A 669 -9.87 5.33 -16.34
N ASP A 670 -9.55 4.04 -16.34
CA ASP A 670 -10.09 3.06 -17.28
C ASP A 670 -11.62 2.95 -17.19
N ILE A 671 -12.17 2.85 -15.98
CA ILE A 671 -13.62 2.73 -15.76
C ILE A 671 -14.35 4.03 -16.12
N LEU A 672 -13.86 5.18 -15.64
CA LEU A 672 -14.49 6.46 -15.92
C LEU A 672 -14.49 6.78 -17.42
N ASN A 673 -13.38 6.50 -18.12
CA ASN A 673 -13.29 6.69 -19.56
C ASN A 673 -14.26 5.77 -20.33
N ALA A 674 -14.34 4.49 -19.95
CA ALA A 674 -15.23 3.52 -20.58
C ALA A 674 -16.72 3.85 -20.37
N LEU A 675 -17.07 4.40 -19.20
CA LEU A 675 -18.43 4.87 -18.89
C LEU A 675 -18.72 6.30 -19.39
N ASN A 676 -17.71 6.99 -19.95
CA ASN A 676 -17.78 8.41 -20.30
C ASN A 676 -18.26 9.29 -19.12
N VAL A 677 -17.78 8.97 -17.92
CA VAL A 677 -18.05 9.69 -16.67
C VAL A 677 -16.87 10.61 -16.38
N PRO A 678 -17.07 11.93 -16.25
CA PRO A 678 -16.00 12.85 -15.88
C PRO A 678 -15.61 12.67 -14.40
N VAL A 679 -14.37 13.04 -14.07
CA VAL A 679 -13.95 13.18 -12.68
C VAL A 679 -14.70 14.37 -12.07
N PRO A 680 -15.47 14.18 -10.98
CA PRO A 680 -16.32 15.21 -10.42
C PRO A 680 -15.48 16.25 -9.68
N ASP A 681 -15.78 17.52 -9.93
CA ASP A 681 -15.11 18.64 -9.30
C ASP A 681 -15.86 19.11 -8.05
N THR A 682 -17.18 18.96 -8.03
CA THR A 682 -18.05 19.39 -6.93
C THR A 682 -18.87 18.23 -6.38
N TRP A 683 -19.40 18.39 -5.16
CA TRP A 683 -20.37 17.44 -4.61
C TRP A 683 -21.66 17.33 -5.45
N ASP A 684 -22.05 18.38 -6.16
CA ASP A 684 -23.16 18.33 -7.12
C ASP A 684 -22.81 17.43 -8.33
N ASP A 685 -21.56 17.45 -8.79
CA ASP A 685 -21.10 16.55 -9.85
C ASP A 685 -21.06 15.10 -9.36
N VAL A 686 -20.64 14.86 -8.12
CA VAL A 686 -20.75 13.53 -7.48
C VAL A 686 -22.19 13.03 -7.56
N VAL A 687 -23.17 13.85 -7.14
CA VAL A 687 -24.60 13.47 -7.22
C VAL A 687 -25.06 13.18 -8.65
N LYS A 688 -24.56 13.91 -9.65
CA LYS A 688 -24.92 13.71 -11.07
C LYS A 688 -24.38 12.41 -11.66
N ILE A 689 -23.19 11.94 -11.24
CA ILE A 689 -22.60 10.71 -11.77
C ILE A 689 -23.13 9.44 -11.08
N LEU A 690 -23.69 9.56 -9.88
CA LEU A 690 -24.19 8.43 -9.09
C LEU A 690 -25.20 7.54 -9.84
N PRO A 691 -26.22 8.06 -10.55
CA PRO A 691 -27.15 7.22 -11.30
C PRO A 691 -26.47 6.33 -12.33
N GLU A 692 -25.46 6.85 -13.04
CA GLU A 692 -24.76 6.06 -14.06
C GLU A 692 -23.90 4.96 -13.41
N LEU A 693 -23.12 5.30 -12.38
CA LEU A 693 -22.34 4.31 -11.63
C LEU A 693 -23.26 3.21 -11.06
N GLN A 694 -24.39 3.58 -10.47
CA GLN A 694 -25.33 2.64 -9.83
C GLN A 694 -26.02 1.71 -10.84
N ARG A 695 -26.21 2.14 -12.10
CA ARG A 695 -26.70 1.25 -13.17
C ARG A 695 -25.79 0.05 -13.38
N TYR A 696 -24.47 0.29 -13.33
CA TYR A 696 -23.41 -0.72 -13.43
C TYR A 696 -23.05 -1.39 -12.09
N GLY A 697 -23.83 -1.15 -11.03
CA GLY A 697 -23.56 -1.73 -9.71
C GLY A 697 -22.39 -1.05 -8.96
N MET A 698 -21.88 0.06 -9.47
CA MET A 698 -20.81 0.85 -8.88
C MET A 698 -21.38 1.98 -8.01
N ASN A 699 -20.54 2.58 -7.16
CA ASN A 699 -20.95 3.74 -6.35
C ASN A 699 -19.75 4.65 -6.03
N TYR A 700 -20.00 5.78 -5.39
CA TYR A 700 -18.96 6.70 -4.90
C TYR A 700 -18.64 6.42 -3.43
N TYR A 701 -17.37 6.44 -3.04
CA TYR A 701 -16.94 6.30 -1.65
C TYR A 701 -16.73 7.64 -0.94
N SER A 702 -17.25 7.76 0.28
CA SER A 702 -16.96 8.86 1.20
C SER A 702 -16.35 8.33 2.51
N PRO A 703 -15.37 9.02 3.13
CA PRO A 703 -14.73 8.64 4.39
C PRO A 703 -15.70 8.35 5.54
N ILE A 704 -16.89 8.96 5.54
CA ILE A 704 -17.97 8.68 6.52
C ILE A 704 -18.35 7.19 6.54
N ALA A 705 -18.33 6.54 5.37
CA ALA A 705 -18.64 5.12 5.24
C ALA A 705 -17.54 4.21 5.81
N GLY A 706 -16.29 4.65 5.85
CA GLY A 706 -15.19 3.93 6.48
C GLY A 706 -15.24 3.97 8.02
N ALA A 707 -15.82 5.03 8.58
CA ALA A 707 -15.94 5.22 10.03
C ALA A 707 -17.13 4.43 10.61
N VAL A 708 -16.93 3.19 11.06
CA VAL A 708 -18.02 2.35 11.60
C VAL A 708 -18.45 2.80 13.00
N GLY A 709 -19.74 3.11 13.17
CA GLY A 709 -20.32 3.52 14.45
C GLY A 709 -20.06 4.99 14.83
N PHE A 710 -18.82 5.33 15.18
CA PHE A 710 -18.41 6.70 15.54
C PHE A 710 -17.90 7.45 14.31
N LYS A 711 -18.47 8.63 14.04
CA LYS A 711 -18.07 9.52 12.93
C LYS A 711 -17.17 10.62 13.46
N PRO A 712 -15.84 10.53 13.29
CA PRO A 712 -14.91 11.49 13.87
C PRO A 712 -14.90 12.79 13.06
N PHE A 713 -14.29 13.83 13.62
CA PHE A 713 -14.19 15.16 13.02
C PHE A 713 -13.58 15.13 11.62
N GLN A 714 -12.60 14.26 11.39
CA GLN A 714 -11.93 14.11 10.10
C GLN A 714 -12.89 13.81 8.95
N THR A 715 -14.04 13.18 9.26
CA THR A 715 -15.03 12.79 8.25
C THR A 715 -16.24 13.72 8.18
N THR A 716 -16.48 14.53 9.22
CA THR A 716 -17.69 15.35 9.37
C THR A 716 -17.42 16.84 9.22
N ALA A 717 -16.30 17.34 9.77
CA ALA A 717 -15.92 18.75 9.70
C ALA A 717 -15.70 19.27 8.27
N PRO A 718 -15.14 18.49 7.31
CA PRO A 718 -14.99 18.94 5.93
C PRO A 718 -16.30 19.44 5.32
N PHE A 719 -17.42 18.73 5.55
CA PHE A 719 -18.73 19.16 5.06
C PHE A 719 -19.14 20.51 5.65
N ILE A 720 -18.97 20.68 6.96
CA ILE A 720 -19.36 21.93 7.64
C ILE A 720 -18.55 23.11 7.09
N TYR A 721 -17.23 22.96 6.98
CA TYR A 721 -16.36 24.01 6.47
C TYR A 721 -16.59 24.36 5.00
N GLN A 722 -16.85 23.37 4.13
CA GLN A 722 -17.13 23.62 2.70
C GLN A 722 -18.45 24.39 2.47
N PHE A 723 -19.39 24.28 3.41
CA PHE A 723 -20.63 25.05 3.41
C PHE A 723 -20.51 26.41 4.11
N GLN A 724 -19.28 26.84 4.43
CA GLN A 724 -18.98 28.06 5.20
C GLN A 724 -19.56 28.07 6.62
N GLY A 725 -19.83 26.90 7.19
CA GLY A 725 -20.24 26.76 8.59
C GLY A 725 -19.05 26.56 9.51
N ASP A 726 -19.27 26.80 10.81
CA ASP A 726 -18.28 26.60 11.87
C ASP A 726 -18.77 25.63 12.96
N LEU A 727 -17.80 25.05 13.68
CA LEU A 727 -18.06 24.13 14.79
C LEU A 727 -18.30 24.87 16.11
N TYR A 728 -17.74 26.07 16.26
CA TYR A 728 -17.71 26.87 17.48
C TYR A 728 -18.05 28.33 17.17
N GLU A 729 -18.66 29.03 18.12
CA GLU A 729 -18.70 30.51 18.08
C GLU A 729 -17.26 31.07 18.24
N GLU A 730 -17.01 32.31 17.82
CA GLU A 730 -15.66 32.93 17.82
C GLU A 730 -14.94 32.88 19.18
N ASP A 731 -15.72 32.97 20.27
CA ASP A 731 -15.21 32.93 21.65
C ASP A 731 -15.02 31.50 22.20
N GLY A 732 -15.38 30.48 21.41
CA GLY A 732 -15.34 29.06 21.78
C GLY A 732 -16.24 28.65 22.95
N MET A 733 -17.10 29.54 23.46
CA MET A 733 -17.94 29.29 24.63
C MET A 733 -19.19 28.47 24.30
N LYS A 734 -19.53 28.38 23.02
CA LYS A 734 -20.65 27.60 22.49
C LYS A 734 -20.30 26.98 21.13
N THR A 735 -21.13 26.03 20.70
CA THR A 735 -21.07 25.45 19.37
C THR A 735 -21.89 26.24 18.35
N ALA A 736 -21.38 26.33 17.12
CA ALA A 736 -22.03 26.97 15.98
C ALA A 736 -22.73 25.96 15.03
N ILE A 737 -22.82 24.67 15.40
CA ILE A 737 -23.41 23.65 14.52
C ILE A 737 -24.92 23.84 14.24
N GLY A 738 -25.60 24.69 15.03
CA GLY A 738 -27.01 25.03 14.87
C GLY A 738 -27.28 26.17 13.89
N GLU A 739 -26.23 26.81 13.36
CA GLU A 739 -26.34 27.87 12.35
C GLU A 739 -26.80 27.34 11.00
N GLU A 740 -27.29 28.21 10.11
CA GLU A 740 -27.95 27.81 8.87
C GLU A 740 -27.02 27.06 7.91
N GLU A 741 -25.78 27.52 7.81
CA GLU A 741 -24.68 26.94 7.03
C GLU A 741 -24.34 25.53 7.52
N SER A 742 -24.10 25.38 8.82
CA SER A 742 -23.82 24.09 9.47
C SER A 742 -25.00 23.12 9.35
N LEU A 743 -26.24 23.60 9.49
CA LEU A 743 -27.45 22.79 9.29
C LEU A 743 -27.59 22.29 7.86
N ARG A 744 -27.30 23.13 6.86
CA ARG A 744 -27.30 22.73 5.44
C ARG A 744 -26.23 21.66 5.18
N ALA A 745 -25.04 21.84 5.74
CA ALA A 745 -23.95 20.86 5.64
C ALA A 745 -24.34 19.50 6.22
N ILE A 746 -24.88 19.48 7.45
CA ILE A 746 -25.31 18.26 8.14
C ILE A 746 -26.44 17.57 7.36
N GLN A 747 -27.40 18.33 6.84
CA GLN A 747 -28.47 17.78 6.01
C GLN A 747 -27.93 17.17 4.71
N PHE A 748 -27.03 17.87 4.03
CA PHE A 748 -26.40 17.38 2.80
C PHE A 748 -25.62 16.08 3.06
N MET A 749 -24.78 16.10 4.11
CA MET A 749 -24.00 14.96 4.58
C MET A 749 -24.89 13.72 4.83
N ALA A 750 -26.06 13.89 5.45
CA ALA A 750 -27.00 12.78 5.65
C ALA A 750 -27.70 12.35 4.35
N ASN A 751 -28.05 13.29 3.47
CA ASN A 751 -28.73 13.03 2.20
C ASN A 751 -27.91 12.16 1.23
N LEU A 752 -26.57 12.25 1.29
CA LEU A 752 -25.69 11.35 0.54
C LEU A 752 -26.06 9.88 0.75
N ASN A 753 -26.39 9.50 1.98
CA ASN A 753 -26.80 8.13 2.31
C ASN A 753 -28.31 7.90 2.15
N THR A 754 -29.15 8.81 2.63
CA THR A 754 -30.61 8.59 2.72
C THR A 754 -31.36 8.83 1.41
N ILE A 755 -30.85 9.73 0.56
CA ILE A 755 -31.47 10.08 -0.73
C ILE A 755 -30.66 9.50 -1.89
N TYR A 756 -29.36 9.76 -1.91
CA TYR A 756 -28.50 9.41 -3.05
C TYR A 756 -27.95 7.98 -2.99
N SER A 757 -28.29 7.22 -1.94
CA SER A 757 -27.93 5.81 -1.79
C SER A 757 -26.42 5.53 -1.84
N MET A 758 -25.60 6.47 -1.35
CA MET A 758 -24.18 6.19 -1.12
C MET A 758 -24.01 5.16 0.00
N PRO A 759 -22.95 4.33 -0.05
CA PRO A 759 -22.72 3.28 0.93
C PRO A 759 -22.64 3.84 2.36
N MET A 760 -23.31 3.17 3.30
CA MET A 760 -23.33 3.57 4.71
C MET A 760 -22.12 3.03 5.50
N GLN A 761 -21.61 1.87 5.07
CA GLN A 761 -20.46 1.20 5.65
C GLN A 761 -19.62 0.58 4.54
N VAL A 762 -18.33 0.88 4.56
CA VAL A 762 -17.33 0.33 3.64
C VAL A 762 -16.13 -0.05 4.50
N PRO A 763 -15.96 -1.33 4.87
CA PRO A 763 -14.89 -1.75 5.76
C PRO A 763 -13.48 -1.45 5.23
N ASN A 764 -13.31 -1.51 3.90
CA ASN A 764 -12.02 -1.33 3.26
C ASN A 764 -12.20 -0.75 1.84
N PHE A 765 -12.03 0.57 1.69
CA PHE A 765 -12.17 1.23 0.39
C PHE A 765 -11.14 0.72 -0.63
N TYR A 766 -9.90 0.50 -0.21
CA TYR A 766 -8.83 -0.03 -1.08
C TYR A 766 -9.26 -1.29 -1.84
N ASN A 767 -9.85 -2.28 -1.16
CA ASN A 767 -10.36 -3.48 -1.81
C ASN A 767 -11.50 -3.19 -2.78
N HIS A 768 -12.46 -2.35 -2.40
CA HIS A 768 -13.58 -2.00 -3.28
C HIS A 768 -13.13 -1.23 -4.53
N PHE A 769 -12.12 -0.38 -4.40
CA PHE A 769 -11.50 0.36 -5.49
C PHE A 769 -10.71 -0.57 -6.42
N ARG A 770 -9.92 -1.47 -5.84
CA ARG A 770 -9.16 -2.52 -6.53
C ARG A 770 -10.07 -3.40 -7.39
N TYR A 771 -11.22 -3.81 -6.85
CA TYR A 771 -12.21 -4.66 -7.53
C TYR A 771 -13.31 -3.87 -8.26
N SER A 772 -13.09 -2.58 -8.54
CA SER A 772 -13.96 -1.78 -9.41
C SER A 772 -15.40 -1.57 -8.92
N THR A 773 -15.74 -1.90 -7.67
CA THR A 773 -17.10 -1.68 -7.11
C THR A 773 -17.31 -0.29 -6.56
N LEU A 774 -16.25 0.34 -6.06
CA LEU A 774 -16.20 1.76 -5.73
C LEU A 774 -15.08 2.39 -6.56
N PRO A 775 -15.27 2.59 -7.87
CA PRO A 775 -14.22 3.02 -8.80
C PRO A 775 -13.79 4.48 -8.58
N ILE A 776 -14.48 5.21 -7.70
CA ILE A 776 -14.17 6.58 -7.33
C ILE A 776 -14.55 6.87 -5.88
N GLY A 777 -13.73 7.68 -5.20
CA GLY A 777 -14.10 8.26 -3.90
C GLY A 777 -12.94 8.93 -3.17
N ILE A 778 -13.23 9.54 -2.03
CA ILE A 778 -12.22 10.27 -1.24
C ILE A 778 -11.53 9.31 -0.28
N SER A 779 -10.21 9.29 -0.28
CA SER A 779 -9.42 8.56 0.71
C SER A 779 -8.11 9.28 1.01
N ASN A 780 -7.21 8.63 1.75
CA ASN A 780 -6.04 9.27 2.33
C ASN A 780 -4.69 8.62 1.96
N PHE A 781 -3.62 9.10 2.58
CA PHE A 781 -2.25 8.60 2.38
C PHE A 781 -2.12 7.08 2.58
N THR A 782 -2.84 6.49 3.54
CA THR A 782 -2.83 5.03 3.74
C THR A 782 -3.33 4.28 2.51
N THR A 783 -4.42 4.75 1.89
CA THR A 783 -4.91 4.17 0.64
C THR A 783 -3.92 4.36 -0.50
N TYR A 784 -3.27 5.52 -0.57
CA TYR A 784 -2.23 5.78 -1.56
C TYR A 784 -1.07 4.76 -1.47
N ILE A 785 -0.58 4.48 -0.26
CA ILE A 785 0.45 3.45 -0.02
C ILE A 785 -0.06 2.08 -0.48
N GLN A 786 -1.27 1.70 -0.07
CA GLN A 786 -1.84 0.39 -0.42
C GLN A 786 -1.99 0.23 -1.94
N LEU A 787 -2.49 1.24 -2.65
CA LEU A 787 -2.63 1.19 -4.10
C LEU A 787 -1.29 1.15 -4.83
N THR A 788 -0.29 1.88 -4.31
CA THR A 788 1.05 1.94 -4.92
C THR A 788 1.86 0.67 -4.64
N ALA A 789 1.76 0.10 -3.44
CA ALA A 789 2.61 -1.01 -3.00
C ALA A 789 1.94 -2.39 -3.09
N ALA A 790 0.61 -2.47 -3.01
CA ALA A 790 -0.12 -3.74 -2.88
C ALA A 790 -1.18 -4.00 -3.96
N ALA A 791 -1.43 -3.04 -4.87
CA ALA A 791 -2.31 -3.21 -6.04
C ALA A 791 -1.55 -3.05 -7.37
N PRO A 792 -0.50 -3.85 -7.61
CA PRO A 792 0.31 -3.80 -8.82
C PRO A 792 -0.54 -3.94 -10.09
N GLU A 793 -1.63 -4.70 -10.03
CA GLU A 793 -2.47 -4.97 -11.19
C GLU A 793 -3.20 -3.73 -11.71
N ILE A 794 -3.55 -2.74 -10.87
CA ILE A 794 -4.21 -1.50 -11.31
C ILE A 794 -3.25 -0.31 -11.44
N ALA A 795 -1.94 -0.51 -11.26
CA ALA A 795 -0.96 0.58 -11.38
C ALA A 795 -1.01 1.24 -12.78
N GLY A 796 -0.98 2.57 -12.81
CA GLY A 796 -1.18 3.37 -14.03
C GLY A 796 -2.65 3.57 -14.44
N TRP A 797 -3.59 2.80 -13.89
CA TRP A 797 -5.03 2.84 -14.24
C TRP A 797 -5.90 3.59 -13.25
N TRP A 798 -5.30 4.07 -12.18
CA TRP A 798 -5.91 5.03 -11.28
C TRP A 798 -5.08 6.30 -11.27
N ASP A 799 -5.69 7.35 -10.74
CA ASP A 799 -5.07 8.65 -10.53
C ASP A 799 -5.85 9.35 -9.38
N ILE A 800 -5.37 10.53 -8.98
CA ILE A 800 -5.98 11.35 -7.93
C ILE A 800 -6.41 12.73 -8.44
N ALA A 801 -7.42 13.28 -7.79
CA ALA A 801 -7.88 14.65 -7.98
C ALA A 801 -8.14 15.30 -6.61
N PRO A 802 -8.16 16.64 -6.52
CA PRO A 802 -8.53 17.33 -5.28
C PRO A 802 -9.90 16.86 -4.75
N HIS A 803 -10.11 16.94 -3.45
CA HIS A 803 -11.38 16.65 -2.80
C HIS A 803 -12.54 17.39 -3.49
N PRO A 804 -13.73 16.79 -3.73
CA PRO A 804 -14.83 17.53 -4.33
C PRO A 804 -15.28 18.61 -3.36
N GLY A 805 -15.57 19.80 -3.88
CA GLY A 805 -15.95 20.93 -3.05
C GLY A 805 -17.39 21.36 -3.22
N ILE A 806 -17.71 22.49 -2.59
CA ILE A 806 -18.95 23.22 -2.78
C ILE A 806 -18.64 24.52 -3.52
N THR A 807 -19.37 24.77 -4.61
CA THR A 807 -19.26 26.02 -5.35
C THR A 807 -19.85 27.16 -4.53
N GLN A 808 -19.05 28.20 -4.34
CA GLN A 808 -19.43 29.42 -3.64
C GLN A 808 -20.12 30.41 -4.58
N PRO A 809 -20.82 31.44 -4.05
CA PRO A 809 -21.49 32.45 -4.88
C PRO A 809 -20.57 33.21 -5.85
N ASP A 810 -19.27 33.29 -5.56
CA ASP A 810 -18.25 33.92 -6.41
C ASP A 810 -17.68 33.00 -7.51
N GLY A 811 -18.13 31.74 -7.56
CA GLY A 811 -17.70 30.74 -8.53
C GLY A 811 -16.45 29.94 -8.12
N THR A 812 -15.84 30.23 -6.97
CA THR A 812 -14.77 29.41 -6.40
C THR A 812 -15.33 28.09 -5.87
N VAL A 813 -14.49 27.06 -5.76
CA VAL A 813 -14.89 25.76 -5.20
C VAL A 813 -14.13 25.54 -3.90
N GLU A 814 -14.84 25.62 -2.77
CA GLU A 814 -14.26 25.38 -1.46
C GLU A 814 -14.18 23.88 -1.17
N ARG A 815 -12.98 23.40 -0.87
CA ARG A 815 -12.64 21.98 -0.68
C ARG A 815 -12.01 21.70 0.67
N TRP A 816 -12.35 22.51 1.67
CA TRP A 816 -11.80 22.38 3.02
C TRP A 816 -11.87 20.92 3.48
N ALA A 817 -10.71 20.39 3.85
CA ALA A 817 -10.57 19.04 4.34
C ALA A 817 -9.60 19.01 5.52
N THR A 818 -9.81 18.08 6.44
CA THR A 818 -8.80 17.76 7.45
C THR A 818 -7.68 16.96 6.81
N GLY A 819 -6.48 17.01 7.38
CA GLY A 819 -5.31 16.23 7.00
C GLY A 819 -4.57 15.82 8.26
N SER A 820 -5.21 14.98 9.07
CA SER A 820 -4.70 14.64 10.41
C SER A 820 -3.29 14.08 10.35
N GLY A 821 -2.41 14.66 11.13
CA GLY A 821 -1.00 14.34 11.14
C GLY A 821 -0.51 13.95 12.52
N GLN A 822 0.81 13.86 12.62
CA GLN A 822 1.49 13.82 13.89
C GLN A 822 2.30 15.09 14.10
N SER A 823 2.74 15.27 15.34
CA SER A 823 3.36 16.50 15.79
C SER A 823 4.57 16.22 16.67
N ALA A 824 5.40 17.25 16.81
CA ALA A 824 6.58 17.26 17.64
C ALA A 824 6.51 18.42 18.64
N MET A 825 6.74 18.17 19.93
CA MET A 825 6.59 19.17 21.00
C MET A 825 7.78 19.18 21.97
N ILE A 826 7.99 20.33 22.62
CA ILE A 826 8.97 20.51 23.70
C ILE A 826 8.23 20.58 25.03
N PHE A 827 8.67 19.81 26.02
CA PHE A 827 8.10 19.86 27.36
C PHE A 827 8.68 21.01 28.18
N LYS A 828 7.85 21.65 28.99
CA LYS A 828 8.25 22.72 29.92
C LYS A 828 9.28 22.28 30.96
N GLY A 829 9.40 20.97 31.19
CA GLY A 829 10.40 20.38 32.08
C GLY A 829 11.81 20.33 31.51
N THR A 830 12.01 20.67 30.23
CA THR A 830 13.33 20.69 29.60
C THR A 830 14.29 21.61 30.36
N LYS A 831 15.56 21.19 30.46
CA LYS A 831 16.62 22.00 31.07
C LYS A 831 17.27 22.98 30.10
N ASP A 832 17.02 22.83 28.79
CA ASP A 832 17.69 23.59 27.73
C ASP A 832 16.74 23.79 26.54
N ARG A 833 15.92 24.84 26.60
CA ARG A 833 14.86 25.13 25.60
C ARG A 833 15.46 25.36 24.21
N GLU A 834 16.57 26.07 24.16
CA GLU A 834 17.26 26.47 22.94
C GLU A 834 17.82 25.24 22.21
N LYS A 835 18.49 24.32 22.92
CA LYS A 835 18.95 23.07 22.29
C LYS A 835 17.80 22.18 21.84
N SER A 836 16.71 22.13 22.60
CA SER A 836 15.52 21.39 22.19
C SER A 836 14.91 21.97 20.91
N TRP A 837 14.90 23.30 20.76
CA TRP A 837 14.45 23.97 19.55
C TRP A 837 15.37 23.72 18.35
N GLU A 838 16.70 23.81 18.54
CA GLU A 838 17.67 23.46 17.49
C GLU A 838 17.51 22.01 17.00
N PHE A 839 17.18 21.08 17.89
CA PHE A 839 16.86 19.71 17.49
C PHE A 839 15.59 19.64 16.63
N LEU A 840 14.48 20.28 17.04
CA LEU A 840 13.25 20.28 16.26
C LEU A 840 13.45 20.91 14.88
N LYS A 841 14.23 21.99 14.80
CA LYS A 841 14.60 22.62 13.53
C LYS A 841 15.41 21.69 12.64
N TRP A 842 16.37 20.95 13.19
CA TRP A 842 17.12 19.94 12.43
C TRP A 842 16.22 18.81 11.96
N TRP A 843 15.41 18.25 12.85
CA TRP A 843 14.54 17.11 12.55
C TRP A 843 13.56 17.45 11.43
N MET A 844 12.91 18.61 11.53
CA MET A 844 11.92 19.06 10.56
C MET A 844 12.49 19.84 9.38
N SER A 845 13.82 19.93 9.23
CA SER A 845 14.46 20.59 8.10
C SER A 845 14.24 19.85 6.78
N THR A 846 14.25 20.58 5.67
CA THR A 846 14.06 20.00 4.33
C THR A 846 15.09 18.91 4.02
N GLU A 847 16.36 19.11 4.38
CA GLU A 847 17.45 18.15 4.15
C GLU A 847 17.21 16.85 4.93
N THR A 848 17.00 16.95 6.24
CA THR A 848 16.79 15.78 7.11
C THR A 848 15.53 15.01 6.73
N GLN A 849 14.42 15.69 6.45
CA GLN A 849 13.16 15.04 6.08
C GLN A 849 13.25 14.32 4.72
N THR A 850 13.96 14.90 3.74
CA THR A 850 14.17 14.26 2.43
C THR A 850 15.05 13.02 2.55
N GLU A 851 16.15 13.13 3.31
CA GLU A 851 17.09 12.03 3.53
C GLU A 851 16.44 10.89 4.34
N PHE A 852 15.70 11.24 5.39
CA PHE A 852 14.97 10.26 6.20
C PHE A 852 13.94 9.51 5.36
N ALA A 853 13.12 10.20 4.59
CA ALA A 853 12.12 9.59 3.71
C ALA A 853 12.75 8.66 2.66
N SER A 854 13.82 9.12 2.00
CA SER A 854 14.50 8.35 0.94
C SER A 854 15.20 7.12 1.50
N SER A 855 15.91 7.27 2.62
CA SER A 855 16.58 6.17 3.33
C SER A 855 15.57 5.13 3.83
N LEU A 856 14.45 5.57 4.38
CA LEU A 856 13.41 4.69 4.89
C LEU A 856 12.81 3.83 3.76
N GLN A 857 12.44 4.41 2.63
CA GLN A 857 11.93 3.64 1.47
C GLN A 857 13.01 2.70 0.89
N THR A 858 14.25 3.18 0.77
CA THR A 858 15.35 2.41 0.18
C THR A 858 15.69 1.16 0.98
N LEU A 859 15.71 1.28 2.30
CA LEU A 859 16.07 0.19 3.20
C LEU A 859 14.91 -0.78 3.44
N TYR A 860 13.67 -0.27 3.52
CA TYR A 860 12.56 -1.06 4.04
C TYR A 860 11.49 -1.41 3.00
N GLY A 861 11.36 -0.66 1.91
CA GLY A 861 10.44 -0.94 0.81
C GLY A 861 9.51 0.22 0.47
N PRO A 862 8.78 0.13 -0.66
CA PRO A 862 7.86 1.16 -1.14
C PRO A 862 6.70 1.43 -0.18
N GLU A 863 6.34 0.52 0.72
CA GLU A 863 5.31 0.71 1.74
C GLU A 863 5.74 1.67 2.86
N TYR A 864 7.03 1.93 3.00
CA TYR A 864 7.59 2.84 4.02
C TYR A 864 7.65 4.29 3.52
N MET A 865 6.63 4.74 2.79
CA MET A 865 6.54 6.14 2.37
C MET A 865 6.44 7.07 3.59
N TRP A 866 7.07 8.24 3.50
CA TRP A 866 7.04 9.25 4.56
C TRP A 866 6.31 10.50 4.09
N ASN A 867 5.17 10.80 4.71
CA ASN A 867 4.35 11.98 4.44
C ASN A 867 4.75 13.16 5.33
N THR A 868 5.95 13.68 5.12
CA THR A 868 6.46 14.85 5.87
C THR A 868 5.52 16.04 5.76
N ALA A 869 5.34 16.77 6.88
CA ALA A 869 4.60 18.03 6.88
C ALA A 869 5.39 19.21 6.31
N ASN A 870 6.70 19.05 6.10
CA ASN A 870 7.54 20.05 5.45
C ASN A 870 7.25 20.05 3.94
N ILE A 871 6.57 21.09 3.46
CA ILE A 871 6.13 21.23 2.07
C ILE A 871 7.32 21.18 1.10
N GLU A 872 8.44 21.81 1.45
CA GLU A 872 9.64 21.84 0.61
C GLU A 872 10.36 20.48 0.57
N ALA A 873 10.29 19.69 1.64
CA ALA A 873 10.77 18.32 1.64
C ALA A 873 9.86 17.43 0.79
N PHE A 874 8.54 17.56 0.96
CA PHE A 874 7.55 16.79 0.20
C PHE A 874 7.72 16.94 -1.31
N LYS A 875 7.94 18.18 -1.80
CA LYS A 875 8.22 18.47 -3.22
C LYS A 875 9.42 17.71 -3.78
N LYS A 876 10.41 17.40 -2.95
CA LYS A 876 11.65 16.69 -3.32
C LYS A 876 11.54 15.17 -3.23
N LEU A 877 10.46 14.63 -2.67
CA LEU A 877 10.29 13.19 -2.56
C LEU A 877 9.99 12.54 -3.92
N PRO A 878 10.39 11.27 -4.14
CA PRO A 878 10.25 10.54 -5.40
C PRO A 878 8.82 10.03 -5.62
N TRP A 879 7.84 10.93 -5.56
CA TRP A 879 6.44 10.67 -5.87
C TRP A 879 6.14 11.14 -7.30
N PRO A 880 5.20 10.52 -8.04
CA PRO A 880 4.77 11.03 -9.33
C PRO A 880 4.40 12.52 -9.25
N GLU A 881 4.94 13.33 -10.16
CA GLU A 881 4.77 14.79 -10.12
C GLU A 881 3.29 15.19 -10.19
N GLU A 882 2.53 14.52 -11.07
CA GLU A 882 1.08 14.71 -11.20
C GLU A 882 0.33 14.50 -9.89
N HIS A 883 0.74 13.53 -9.07
CA HIS A 883 0.14 13.28 -7.77
C HIS A 883 0.60 14.30 -6.72
N LYS A 884 1.89 14.70 -6.72
CA LYS A 884 2.40 15.75 -5.81
C LYS A 884 1.65 17.05 -6.02
N ASP A 885 1.43 17.45 -7.27
CA ASP A 885 0.70 18.68 -7.61
C ASP A 885 -0.71 18.67 -7.02
N LYS A 886 -1.44 17.55 -7.14
CA LYS A 886 -2.79 17.41 -6.57
C LYS A 886 -2.83 17.39 -5.05
N ILE A 887 -1.83 16.80 -4.42
CA ILE A 887 -1.70 16.80 -2.95
C ILE A 887 -1.36 18.20 -2.44
N LEU A 888 -0.45 18.91 -3.11
CA LEU A 888 -0.09 20.29 -2.78
C LEU A 888 -1.29 21.23 -2.95
N GLU A 889 -2.03 21.11 -4.06
CA GLU A 889 -3.29 21.82 -4.30
C GLU A 889 -4.31 21.54 -3.17
N GLN A 890 -4.46 20.28 -2.76
CA GLN A 890 -5.35 19.92 -1.65
C GLN A 890 -4.91 20.49 -0.30
N TRP A 891 -3.61 20.61 -0.04
CA TRP A 891 -3.08 21.16 1.22
C TRP A 891 -3.25 22.67 1.36
N GLU A 892 -3.55 23.39 0.28
CA GLU A 892 -4.01 24.78 0.36
C GLU A 892 -5.39 24.88 1.05
N TYR A 893 -6.20 23.83 0.92
CA TYR A 893 -7.50 23.66 1.58
C TYR A 893 -7.42 22.78 2.83
N LEU A 894 -6.24 22.67 3.45
CA LEU A 894 -6.10 22.00 4.73
C LEU A 894 -6.70 22.88 5.84
N LYS A 895 -7.64 22.33 6.61
CA LYS A 895 -8.20 22.96 7.82
C LYS A 895 -8.45 21.89 8.88
N GLU A 896 -7.50 21.72 9.80
CA GLU A 896 -7.70 20.87 10.98
C GLU A 896 -8.75 21.47 11.92
N VAL A 897 -9.34 20.64 12.79
CA VAL A 897 -10.31 21.13 13.76
C VAL A 897 -9.58 21.80 14.94
N PRO A 898 -9.77 23.12 15.17
CA PRO A 898 -9.27 23.76 16.38
C PRO A 898 -9.90 23.12 17.61
N LYS A 899 -9.14 23.05 18.70
CA LYS A 899 -9.57 22.39 19.92
C LYS A 899 -10.12 23.41 20.91
N THR A 900 -11.20 23.03 21.59
CA THR A 900 -11.70 23.67 22.81
C THR A 900 -11.71 22.64 23.93
N PRO A 901 -11.79 23.04 25.21
CA PRO A 901 -11.85 22.08 26.31
C PRO A 901 -13.05 21.12 26.24
N GLY A 902 -14.11 21.49 25.50
CA GLY A 902 -15.31 20.68 25.27
C GLY A 902 -15.37 20.00 23.90
N ALA A 903 -14.32 20.07 23.07
CA ALA A 903 -14.33 19.61 21.67
C ALA A 903 -14.77 18.15 21.49
N TYR A 904 -14.38 17.25 22.40
CA TYR A 904 -14.77 15.83 22.36
C TYR A 904 -16.30 15.62 22.39
N MET A 905 -17.04 16.54 23.02
CA MET A 905 -18.50 16.47 23.07
C MET A 905 -19.11 16.86 21.73
N VAL A 906 -18.55 17.89 21.08
CA VAL A 906 -19.01 18.34 19.76
C VAL A 906 -18.82 17.21 18.74
N GLU A 907 -17.65 16.57 18.74
CA GLU A 907 -17.36 15.42 17.86
C GLU A 907 -18.36 14.27 18.07
N ARG A 908 -18.59 13.91 19.34
CA ARG A 908 -19.50 12.83 19.69
C ARG A 908 -20.93 13.14 19.28
N GLU A 909 -21.38 14.36 19.54
CA GLU A 909 -22.76 14.74 19.21
C GLU A 909 -22.95 14.91 17.69
N LEU A 910 -21.96 15.36 16.92
CA LEU A 910 -22.01 15.29 15.45
C LEU A 910 -22.18 13.85 14.94
N SER A 911 -21.44 12.91 15.52
CA SER A 911 -21.64 11.48 15.21
C SER A 911 -23.06 11.02 15.57
N ASN A 912 -23.60 11.43 16.72
CA ASN A 912 -24.95 11.07 17.13
C ASN A 912 -26.02 11.69 16.23
N ILE A 913 -25.84 12.94 15.81
CA ILE A 913 -26.73 13.63 14.86
C ILE A 913 -26.81 12.83 13.56
N TRP A 914 -25.67 12.49 12.96
CA TRP A 914 -25.65 11.71 11.72
C TRP A 914 -26.34 10.35 11.92
N ASN A 915 -26.04 9.63 13.01
CA ASN A 915 -26.66 8.33 13.30
C ASN A 915 -28.19 8.43 13.44
N ARG A 916 -28.72 9.45 14.15
CA ARG A 916 -30.16 9.63 14.33
C ARG A 916 -30.88 9.99 13.04
N ILE A 917 -30.28 10.83 12.19
CA ILE A 917 -30.87 11.17 10.89
C ILE A 917 -30.88 9.95 9.97
N VAL A 918 -29.75 9.23 9.88
CA VAL A 918 -29.58 8.17 8.88
C VAL A 918 -30.21 6.84 9.29
N PHE A 919 -30.13 6.44 10.56
CA PHE A 919 -30.69 5.16 11.03
C PHE A 919 -32.09 5.30 11.63
N ASP A 920 -32.35 6.36 12.38
CA ASP A 920 -33.62 6.54 13.09
C ASP A 920 -34.63 7.40 12.30
N GLY A 921 -34.20 8.00 11.19
CA GLY A 921 -35.04 8.87 10.36
C GLY A 921 -35.42 10.19 11.05
N GLU A 922 -34.64 10.64 12.04
CA GLU A 922 -34.92 11.88 12.76
C GLU A 922 -34.76 13.10 11.84
N ASN A 923 -35.59 14.13 12.06
CA ASN A 923 -35.43 15.40 11.36
C ASN A 923 -34.11 16.07 11.76
N THR A 924 -33.34 16.54 10.77
CA THR A 924 -32.03 17.19 10.98
C THR A 924 -32.05 18.32 11.99
N ARG A 925 -33.05 19.22 11.93
CA ARG A 925 -33.12 20.36 12.86
C ARG A 925 -33.38 19.89 14.29
N SER A 926 -34.29 18.94 14.49
CA SER A 926 -34.55 18.32 15.79
C SER A 926 -33.27 17.69 16.37
N ALA A 927 -32.59 16.86 15.57
CA ALA A 927 -31.39 16.18 16.00
C ALA A 927 -30.29 17.17 16.44
N VAL A 928 -30.09 18.23 15.66
CA VAL A 928 -29.09 19.27 15.93
C VAL A 928 -29.47 20.09 17.17
N ASP A 929 -30.71 20.56 17.29
CA ASP A 929 -31.16 21.38 18.43
C ASP A 929 -30.97 20.65 19.78
N ASP A 930 -31.30 19.35 19.83
CA ASP A 930 -31.09 18.52 21.02
C ASP A 930 -29.60 18.35 21.37
N SER A 931 -28.76 18.17 20.36
CA SER A 931 -27.31 18.02 20.54
C SER A 931 -26.65 19.34 20.95
N VAL A 932 -27.08 20.49 20.42
CA VAL A 932 -26.57 21.82 20.81
C VAL A 932 -26.72 22.07 22.32
N ILE A 933 -27.85 21.67 22.91
CA ILE A 933 -28.07 21.78 24.37
C ILE A 933 -27.03 20.95 25.14
N THR A 934 -26.79 19.72 24.69
CA THR A 934 -25.85 18.79 25.31
C THR A 934 -24.41 19.30 25.19
N ILE A 935 -24.03 19.76 24.00
CA ILE A 935 -22.71 20.33 23.71
C ILE A 935 -22.45 21.56 24.56
N ASN A 936 -23.34 22.56 24.54
CA ASN A 936 -23.13 23.82 25.24
C ASN A 936 -23.05 23.65 26.75
N ARG A 937 -23.81 22.70 27.32
CA ARG A 937 -23.70 22.34 28.74
C ARG A 937 -22.30 21.80 29.07
N GLU A 938 -21.74 20.96 28.20
CA GLU A 938 -20.41 20.38 28.42
C GLU A 938 -19.28 21.38 28.18
N ILE A 939 -19.37 22.20 27.12
CA ILE A 939 -18.42 23.31 26.88
C ILE A 939 -18.39 24.22 28.10
N SER A 940 -19.55 24.64 28.61
CA SER A 940 -19.62 25.48 29.83
C SER A 940 -18.94 24.82 31.02
N ARG A 941 -19.22 23.53 31.26
CA ARG A 941 -18.62 22.76 32.36
C ARG A 941 -17.09 22.70 32.25
N LYS A 942 -16.57 22.46 31.05
CA LYS A 942 -15.13 22.39 30.79
C LYS A 942 -14.45 23.75 30.83
N MET A 943 -15.08 24.79 30.30
CA MET A 943 -14.60 26.17 30.43
C MET A 943 -14.53 26.61 31.90
N GLU A 944 -15.47 26.17 32.76
CA GLU A 944 -15.37 26.37 34.21
C GLU A 944 -14.21 25.58 34.84
N GLU A 945 -14.03 24.31 34.45
CA GLU A 945 -12.95 23.42 34.93
C GLU A 945 -11.56 24.03 34.66
N PHE A 946 -11.38 24.66 33.50
CA PHE A 946 -10.12 25.30 33.08
C PHE A 946 -10.06 26.81 33.35
N GLY A 947 -11.02 27.36 34.09
CA GLY A 947 -10.97 28.74 34.59
C GLY A 947 -11.28 29.84 33.57
N TYR A 948 -11.83 29.51 32.40
CA TYR A 948 -12.34 30.49 31.43
C TYR A 948 -13.72 31.02 31.80
N MET A 949 -14.49 30.23 32.55
CA MET A 949 -15.86 30.55 32.98
C MET A 949 -16.03 30.41 34.49
N LYS A 950 -16.96 31.16 35.08
CA LYS A 950 -17.39 31.00 36.48
C LYS A 950 -18.87 31.30 36.63
N ASN A 951 -19.63 30.32 37.13
CA ASN A 951 -21.09 30.41 37.29
C ASN A 951 -21.80 30.79 35.97
N GLY A 952 -21.40 30.17 34.86
CA GLY A 952 -21.97 30.43 33.53
C GLY A 952 -21.59 31.78 32.91
N LYS A 953 -20.62 32.51 33.48
CA LYS A 953 -20.13 33.78 32.93
C LYS A 953 -18.66 33.68 32.56
N MET A 954 -18.30 34.13 31.37
CA MET A 954 -16.92 34.27 30.92
C MET A 954 -16.14 35.18 31.88
N VAL A 955 -14.99 34.70 32.35
CA VAL A 955 -14.06 35.46 33.22
C VAL A 955 -12.69 35.65 32.59
N ARG A 956 -12.34 34.83 31.59
CA ARG A 956 -11.16 34.99 30.72
C ARG A 956 -11.60 34.75 29.28
N PRO A 957 -11.21 35.61 28.31
CA PRO A 957 -11.50 35.36 26.91
C PRO A 957 -10.83 34.07 26.44
N TYR A 958 -11.40 33.45 25.42
CA TYR A 958 -10.83 32.34 24.70
C TYR A 958 -11.04 32.61 23.21
N HIS A 959 -10.04 32.33 22.39
CA HIS A 959 -10.12 32.56 20.96
C HIS A 959 -9.94 31.25 20.19
N ILE A 960 -10.81 31.02 19.21
CA ILE A 960 -10.65 29.91 18.28
C ILE A 960 -9.57 30.28 17.25
N PRO A 961 -8.47 29.50 17.14
CA PRO A 961 -7.44 29.75 16.14
C PRO A 961 -7.98 29.68 14.71
N THR A 962 -7.50 30.56 13.83
CA THR A 962 -7.91 30.60 12.42
C THR A 962 -6.73 30.41 11.47
N VAL A 963 -7.03 30.00 10.23
CA VAL A 963 -6.02 29.86 9.16
C VAL A 963 -5.40 31.21 8.84
N GLU A 964 -6.20 32.27 8.88
CA GLU A 964 -5.80 33.66 8.62
C GLU A 964 -4.81 34.15 9.68
N GLN A 965 -5.03 33.81 10.96
CA GLN A 965 -4.10 34.12 12.05
C GLN A 965 -2.73 33.50 11.78
N VAL A 966 -2.68 32.22 11.37
CA VAL A 966 -1.43 31.53 11.05
C VAL A 966 -0.75 32.09 9.80
N LYS A 967 -1.54 32.41 8.75
CA LYS A 967 -1.03 33.07 7.54
C LYS A 967 -0.41 34.43 7.83
N SER A 968 -0.91 35.16 8.85
CA SER A 968 -0.37 36.47 9.22
C SER A 968 1.09 36.41 9.71
N TRP A 969 1.56 35.27 10.24
CA TRP A 969 2.98 35.05 10.60
C TRP A 969 3.90 35.12 9.38
N ALA A 970 3.36 34.99 8.17
CA ALA A 970 4.14 35.06 6.95
C ALA A 970 4.63 36.48 6.62
N GLY A 971 4.01 37.52 7.20
CA GLY A 971 4.24 38.92 6.83
C GLY A 971 3.85 39.15 5.36
N GLU A 972 2.67 39.70 5.11
CA GLU A 972 2.33 40.17 3.77
C GLU A 972 3.27 41.33 3.39
N GLU A 973 4.14 41.11 2.41
CA GLU A 973 4.45 42.16 1.44
C GLU A 973 3.15 42.45 0.70
N ASN A 974 2.33 43.32 1.30
CA ASN A 974 1.24 44.00 0.60
C ASN A 974 1.89 44.92 -0.46
N GLU A 975 2.13 44.39 -1.66
CA GLU A 975 2.20 45.21 -2.87
C GLU A 975 0.76 45.49 -3.33
N ASP A 976 0.24 46.64 -2.90
CA ASP A 976 -0.88 47.35 -3.55
C ASP A 976 -0.57 47.68 -5.03
#